data_AF-A0A3M0NIN7-F1
#
_entry.id   AF-A0A3M0NIN7-F1
#
_cell.length_a   1.000
_cell.length_b   1.000
_cell.length_c   1.000
_cell.angle_alpha   90.00
_cell.angle_beta   90.00
_cell.angle_gamma   90.00
#
_symmetry.space_group_name_H-M   'P 1'
#
loop_
_entity.id
_entity.type
_entity.pdbx_description
1 polymer ?
#
loop_
_entity_poly.entity_id
_entity_poly.type
_entity_poly.pdbx_seq_one_letter_code
_entity_poly.pdbx_strand_id
1 'polypeptide(L)'
;DAVDQAKNADEINQAQADGITGINSIPKSNGTVDEQKKAATDAIDKAAGAAKDAINKDSSLTDAEKAAGNKAVDDAAAKAKEEINKAVNSDDINKAKENGLAEIGKAVPNSTLDKQKEDAKKSIDDAAAKAKDAINKDPKLTDEQKKAATDAIDKAASAAKDAVDQAKTPDEVNQAKENGLAEIGKVVPDSSLNKQKEDAKKEVDDAAAKAKDKIDKDPNLTDKQKEDAKKQVDDAAAKAKDEIDKAKTPDEVNKAKDKGTSDIDKQVPGNNTPGNSLEDQKKAAKDAIDKAASAAKDAINKDPKLTDEQKKAATDAIDKAASAAKDAVDKAKTPDEVNQAKENGLAEIGKVVPDSSLNKQKEDAKKEVDDAAAKAKDKIDKDPNLTDKQKEDAKKQVDDAAAKAKDEIDKAKTPDEVNKAKDKGTSDIDKQVPGNNNSGGNGNGGNTNPGNTNLTFDKILEDQKKAADKAIDDAVSAAKDKINKDPNLTDEQKAAANKAVDNAAAKAKDAISKAKTPEELKQILDNAIAEINKNIPSQGNNKPDAIEKRLNHNAYFYNKQGKRANLLVAKSGSIISTYGIEKINGREFYITDNGLYVAVNNVISNKRRLKRNAFVYNRYGKRVGITLLKKNSEVGTYGDPVKIKGIAYYIIGQNRYVKAANFAFVTVEANNTLADGVTANAEVHHNAYIYDENGNRLNKLVLKAGSRITTGESRTISGQKYVAIAEGQYLASDNVTGTGRKLKHKSYVYNQYGQRISRKALKKNSAIQTYGNAVNIQGSEYYAVGQNKFVKRSNFK
;
A
#
# COMPACT_ATOMS: atom_id res chain seq x y z
N ASP A 1 40.66 -41.77 7.97
CA ASP A 1 39.20 -41.74 7.75
C ASP A 1 38.71 -40.39 7.25
N ALA A 2 38.59 -39.36 8.10
CA ALA A 2 38.00 -38.07 7.67
C ALA A 2 38.82 -37.35 6.58
N VAL A 3 40.15 -37.34 6.71
CA VAL A 3 41.07 -36.79 5.68
C VAL A 3 40.98 -37.58 4.37
N ASP A 4 40.77 -38.89 4.41
CA ASP A 4 40.66 -39.75 3.21
C ASP A 4 39.31 -39.63 2.50
N GLN A 5 38.33 -38.94 3.10
CA GLN A 5 37.00 -38.67 2.52
C GLN A 5 36.86 -37.21 2.03
N ALA A 6 37.85 -36.36 2.32
CA ALA A 6 37.88 -34.96 1.93
C ALA A 6 38.10 -34.80 0.41
N LYS A 7 37.38 -33.86 -0.21
CA LYS A 7 37.35 -33.66 -1.68
C LYS A 7 38.09 -32.42 -2.14
N ASN A 8 38.55 -31.60 -1.21
CA ASN A 8 39.24 -30.33 -1.42
C ASN A 8 40.15 -30.03 -0.22
N ALA A 9 41.03 -29.04 -0.36
CA ALA A 9 41.98 -28.66 0.68
C ALA A 9 41.30 -28.19 1.98
N ASP A 10 40.15 -27.52 1.87
CA ASP A 10 39.43 -26.97 3.03
C ASP A 10 38.84 -28.10 3.90
N GLU A 11 38.29 -29.15 3.29
CA GLU A 11 37.84 -30.37 3.97
C GLU A 11 39.02 -31.15 4.61
N ILE A 12 40.22 -31.11 4.01
CA ILE A 12 41.44 -31.70 4.60
C ILE A 12 41.88 -30.89 5.83
N ASN A 13 41.94 -29.57 5.70
CA ASN A 13 42.35 -28.64 6.76
C ASN A 13 41.35 -28.66 7.94
N GLN A 14 40.05 -28.72 7.66
CA GLN A 14 39.01 -28.87 8.68
C GLN A 14 39.12 -30.23 9.38
N ALA A 15 39.32 -31.33 8.64
CA ALA A 15 39.54 -32.64 9.22
C ALA A 15 40.83 -32.72 10.08
N GLN A 16 41.88 -31.95 9.73
CA GLN A 16 43.06 -31.77 10.56
C GLN A 16 42.75 -30.96 11.83
N ALA A 17 42.07 -29.82 11.73
CA ALA A 17 41.70 -28.98 12.87
C ALA A 17 40.79 -29.73 13.87
N ASP A 18 39.82 -30.50 13.37
CA ASP A 18 38.96 -31.36 14.19
C ASP A 18 39.74 -32.54 14.80
N GLY A 19 40.71 -33.10 14.06
CA GLY A 19 41.62 -34.13 14.56
C GLY A 19 42.52 -33.64 15.70
N ILE A 20 43.09 -32.43 15.57
CA ILE A 20 43.88 -31.76 16.61
C ILE A 20 43.00 -31.46 17.83
N THR A 21 41.79 -30.96 17.61
CA THR A 21 40.81 -30.68 18.69
C THR A 21 40.40 -31.97 19.43
N GLY A 22 40.23 -33.08 18.70
CA GLY A 22 39.97 -34.40 19.27
C GLY A 22 41.14 -34.93 20.11
N ILE A 23 42.38 -34.75 19.66
CA ILE A 23 43.59 -35.10 20.42
C ILE A 23 43.76 -34.22 21.67
N ASN A 24 43.43 -32.94 21.57
CA ASN A 24 43.45 -32.00 22.70
C ASN A 24 42.31 -32.25 23.71
N SER A 25 41.31 -33.06 23.35
CA SER A 25 40.19 -33.46 24.22
C SER A 25 40.46 -34.76 25.01
N ILE A 26 41.63 -35.38 24.85
CA ILE A 26 42.02 -36.57 25.62
C ILE A 26 42.23 -36.18 27.10
N PRO A 27 41.60 -36.87 28.07
CA PRO A 27 41.72 -36.51 29.49
C PRO A 27 43.17 -36.50 29.99
N LYS A 28 43.53 -35.50 30.81
CA LYS A 28 44.83 -35.41 31.49
C LYS A 28 45.09 -36.68 32.30
N SER A 29 46.07 -37.48 31.90
CA SER A 29 46.52 -38.63 32.68
C SER A 29 47.44 -38.19 33.81
N ASN A 30 47.17 -38.69 35.03
CA ASN A 30 48.07 -38.58 36.18
C ASN A 30 49.27 -39.54 36.03
N GLY A 31 49.91 -39.55 34.86
CA GLY A 31 51.17 -40.23 34.63
C GLY A 31 52.34 -39.44 35.20
N THR A 32 53.49 -40.08 35.26
CA THR A 32 54.76 -39.44 35.62
C THR A 32 55.16 -38.39 34.58
N VAL A 33 56.06 -37.47 34.95
CA VAL A 33 56.59 -36.43 34.04
C VAL A 33 57.18 -37.06 32.77
N ASP A 34 57.84 -38.22 32.90
CA ASP A 34 58.45 -38.92 31.76
C ASP A 34 57.41 -39.56 30.84
N GLU A 35 56.32 -40.11 31.38
CA GLU A 35 55.18 -40.60 30.58
C GLU A 35 54.50 -39.45 29.82
N GLN A 36 54.40 -38.27 30.43
CA GLN A 36 53.84 -37.07 29.78
C GLN A 36 54.78 -36.52 28.69
N LYS A 37 56.11 -36.47 28.93
CA LYS A 37 57.10 -36.13 27.90
C LYS A 37 57.06 -37.10 26.73
N LYS A 38 56.92 -38.40 27.00
CA LYS A 38 56.80 -39.42 25.96
C LYS A 38 55.52 -39.19 25.14
N ALA A 39 54.36 -39.02 25.78
CA ALA A 39 53.11 -38.78 25.08
C ALA A 39 53.10 -37.47 24.25
N ALA A 40 53.78 -36.42 24.73
CA ALA A 40 53.97 -35.19 23.97
C ALA A 40 54.91 -35.39 22.77
N THR A 41 56.00 -36.14 22.94
CA THR A 41 56.95 -36.51 21.87
C THR A 41 56.28 -37.36 20.78
N ASP A 42 55.53 -38.40 21.18
CA ASP A 42 54.76 -39.25 20.26
C ASP A 42 53.75 -38.43 19.43
N ALA A 43 53.16 -37.37 20.02
CA ALA A 43 52.24 -36.47 19.33
C ALA A 43 52.95 -35.55 18.32
N ILE A 44 54.15 -35.05 18.65
CA ILE A 44 55.01 -34.29 17.73
C ILE A 44 55.44 -35.15 16.55
N ASP A 45 55.88 -36.41 16.79
CA ASP A 45 56.23 -37.35 15.72
C ASP A 45 55.06 -37.63 14.78
N LYS A 46 53.86 -37.86 15.33
CA LYS A 46 52.65 -38.09 14.53
C LYS A 46 52.28 -36.88 13.67
N ALA A 47 52.43 -35.67 14.19
CA ALA A 47 52.17 -34.43 13.45
C ALA A 47 53.20 -34.20 12.34
N ALA A 48 54.48 -34.41 12.64
CA ALA A 48 55.57 -34.29 11.65
C ALA A 48 55.42 -35.31 10.51
N GLY A 49 55.04 -36.55 10.82
CA GLY A 49 54.72 -37.57 9.82
C GLY A 49 53.56 -37.14 8.91
N ALA A 50 52.44 -36.69 9.49
CA ALA A 50 51.28 -36.24 8.73
C ALA A 50 51.57 -35.01 7.84
N ALA A 51 52.40 -34.06 8.32
CA ALA A 51 52.81 -32.90 7.54
C ALA A 51 53.70 -33.29 6.34
N LYS A 52 54.68 -34.18 6.54
CA LYS A 52 55.53 -34.69 5.44
C LYS A 52 54.74 -35.53 4.43
N ASP A 53 53.78 -36.32 4.89
CA ASP A 53 52.87 -37.05 4.00
C ASP A 53 52.03 -36.10 3.11
N ALA A 54 51.56 -34.98 3.66
CA ALA A 54 50.84 -33.96 2.90
C ALA A 54 51.75 -33.28 1.86
N ILE A 55 52.95 -32.83 2.27
CA ILE A 55 53.97 -32.23 1.39
C ILE A 55 54.32 -33.16 0.22
N ASN A 56 54.53 -34.46 0.50
CA ASN A 56 54.91 -35.42 -0.53
C ASN A 56 53.76 -35.75 -1.50
N LYS A 57 52.50 -35.79 -1.01
CA LYS A 57 51.30 -36.04 -1.82
C LYS A 57 50.84 -34.83 -2.63
N ASP A 58 51.25 -33.61 -2.26
CA ASP A 58 50.91 -32.41 -3.02
C ASP A 58 51.56 -32.44 -4.41
N SER A 59 50.74 -32.42 -5.46
CA SER A 59 51.20 -32.42 -6.86
C SER A 59 51.55 -31.02 -7.39
N SER A 60 51.39 -29.97 -6.58
CA SER A 60 51.77 -28.59 -6.90
C SER A 60 53.16 -28.18 -6.42
N LEU A 61 53.83 -29.01 -5.60
CA LEU A 61 55.22 -28.82 -5.17
C LEU A 61 56.19 -29.58 -6.09
N THR A 62 57.30 -28.93 -6.45
CA THR A 62 58.47 -29.60 -7.07
C THR A 62 59.22 -30.46 -6.05
N ASP A 63 60.02 -31.42 -6.53
CA ASP A 63 60.81 -32.29 -5.64
C ASP A 63 61.79 -31.51 -4.74
N ALA A 64 62.29 -30.37 -5.21
CA ALA A 64 63.14 -29.48 -4.42
C ALA A 64 62.37 -28.78 -3.29
N GLU A 65 61.15 -28.32 -3.56
CA GLU A 65 60.28 -27.71 -2.53
C GLU A 65 59.76 -28.75 -1.53
N LYS A 66 59.48 -29.98 -1.99
CA LYS A 66 59.16 -31.11 -1.11
C LYS A 66 60.32 -31.43 -0.18
N ALA A 67 61.55 -31.51 -0.71
CA ALA A 67 62.74 -31.71 0.11
C ALA A 67 62.95 -30.59 1.14
N ALA A 68 62.78 -29.33 0.75
CA ALA A 68 62.89 -28.18 1.64
C ALA A 68 61.80 -28.17 2.73
N GLY A 69 60.53 -28.41 2.38
CA GLY A 69 59.42 -28.48 3.32
C GLY A 69 59.55 -29.65 4.30
N ASN A 70 59.91 -30.84 3.81
CA ASN A 70 60.16 -32.00 4.67
C ASN A 70 61.29 -31.71 5.68
N LYS A 71 62.37 -31.05 5.24
CA LYS A 71 63.46 -30.64 6.14
C LYS A 71 62.99 -29.61 7.18
N ALA A 72 62.19 -28.62 6.79
CA ALA A 72 61.66 -27.63 7.72
C ALA A 72 60.74 -28.27 8.79
N VAL A 73 59.93 -29.27 8.41
CA VAL A 73 59.12 -30.05 9.35
C VAL A 73 60.01 -30.85 10.31
N ASP A 74 61.09 -31.47 9.82
CA ASP A 74 62.04 -32.21 10.66
C ASP A 74 62.80 -31.30 11.64
N ASP A 75 63.26 -30.14 11.20
CA ASP A 75 63.92 -29.13 12.05
C ASP A 75 62.95 -28.62 13.15
N ALA A 76 61.69 -28.35 12.80
CA ALA A 76 60.65 -27.93 13.76
C ALA A 76 60.30 -29.03 14.78
N ALA A 77 60.18 -30.28 14.32
CA ALA A 77 59.91 -31.42 15.19
C ALA A 77 61.06 -31.71 16.15
N ALA A 78 62.32 -31.63 15.70
CA ALA A 78 63.49 -31.77 16.56
C ALA A 78 63.49 -30.72 17.68
N LYS A 79 63.30 -29.45 17.34
CA LYS A 79 63.23 -28.34 18.29
C LYS A 79 62.09 -28.51 19.30
N ALA A 80 60.91 -28.96 18.86
CA ALA A 80 59.78 -29.23 19.74
C ALA A 80 60.10 -30.31 20.79
N LYS A 81 60.77 -31.40 20.39
CA LYS A 81 61.19 -32.48 21.30
C LYS A 81 62.23 -32.02 22.31
N GLU A 82 63.17 -31.16 21.91
CA GLU A 82 64.13 -30.57 22.85
C GLU A 82 63.44 -29.76 23.95
N GLU A 83 62.47 -28.92 23.60
CA GLU A 83 61.73 -28.11 24.58
C GLU A 83 60.84 -28.98 25.49
N ILE A 84 60.20 -30.03 24.94
CA ILE A 84 59.48 -31.05 25.74
C ILE A 84 60.44 -31.76 26.72
N ASN A 85 61.66 -32.08 26.29
CA ASN A 85 62.65 -32.71 27.17
C ASN A 85 63.17 -31.77 28.27
N LYS A 86 63.30 -30.47 27.98
CA LYS A 86 63.69 -29.42 28.96
C LYS A 86 62.59 -29.10 29.98
N ALA A 87 61.32 -29.28 29.63
CA ALA A 87 60.19 -28.99 30.51
C ALA A 87 60.25 -29.79 31.84
N VAL A 88 59.88 -29.15 32.96
CA VAL A 88 60.00 -29.73 34.32
C VAL A 88 58.68 -30.13 34.95
N ASN A 89 57.55 -29.78 34.33
CA ASN A 89 56.19 -30.08 34.80
C ASN A 89 55.21 -30.24 33.61
N SER A 90 53.98 -30.66 33.91
CA SER A 90 52.95 -30.94 32.90
C SER A 90 52.56 -29.73 32.05
N ASP A 91 52.51 -28.52 32.62
CA ASP A 91 52.07 -27.32 31.90
C ASP A 91 53.14 -26.84 30.92
N ASP A 92 54.43 -26.92 31.30
CA ASP A 92 55.55 -26.65 30.40
C ASP A 92 55.62 -27.68 29.26
N ILE A 93 55.35 -28.96 29.54
CA ILE A 93 55.28 -30.02 28.51
C ILE A 93 54.13 -29.72 27.52
N ASN A 94 52.94 -29.37 28.02
CA ASN A 94 51.79 -29.06 27.18
C ASN A 94 52.06 -27.81 26.32
N LYS A 95 52.66 -26.76 26.90
CA LYS A 95 53.03 -25.54 26.17
C LYS A 95 54.11 -25.79 25.12
N ALA A 96 55.13 -26.59 25.43
CA ALA A 96 56.16 -26.99 24.46
C ALA A 96 55.58 -27.82 23.30
N LYS A 97 54.65 -28.74 23.61
CA LYS A 97 53.89 -29.51 22.63
C LYS A 97 53.02 -28.62 21.74
N GLU A 98 52.22 -27.71 22.31
CA GLU A 98 51.35 -26.80 21.56
C GLU A 98 52.15 -25.89 20.62
N ASN A 99 53.24 -25.29 21.13
CA ASN A 99 54.17 -24.51 20.31
C ASN A 99 54.80 -25.35 19.19
N GLY A 100 55.25 -26.57 19.51
CA GLY A 100 55.85 -27.48 18.54
C GLY A 100 54.91 -27.89 17.41
N LEU A 101 53.65 -28.20 17.75
CA LEU A 101 52.60 -28.47 16.76
C LEU A 101 52.31 -27.26 15.86
N ALA A 102 52.31 -26.05 16.43
CA ALA A 102 52.13 -24.82 15.66
C ALA A 102 53.30 -24.53 14.70
N GLU A 103 54.55 -24.73 15.12
CA GLU A 103 55.72 -24.56 14.25
C GLU A 103 55.80 -25.62 13.14
N ILE A 104 55.42 -26.88 13.42
CA ILE A 104 55.30 -27.92 12.38
C ILE A 104 54.25 -27.54 11.33
N GLY A 105 53.12 -26.96 11.75
CA GLY A 105 52.09 -26.46 10.82
C GLY A 105 52.58 -25.34 9.91
N LYS A 106 53.49 -24.48 10.38
CA LYS A 106 54.10 -23.39 9.59
C LYS A 106 55.17 -23.87 8.60
N ALA A 107 55.69 -25.08 8.76
CA ALA A 107 56.77 -25.62 7.94
C ALA A 107 56.31 -26.22 6.59
N VAL A 108 55.00 -26.24 6.33
CA VAL A 108 54.43 -26.67 5.04
C VAL A 108 54.62 -25.55 3.99
N PRO A 109 55.23 -25.80 2.81
CA PRO A 109 55.56 -24.74 1.85
C PRO A 109 54.36 -24.02 1.20
N ASN A 110 54.59 -22.77 0.80
CA ASN A 110 53.58 -21.80 0.36
C ASN A 110 53.29 -21.77 -1.17
N SER A 111 53.76 -22.74 -1.97
CA SER A 111 53.54 -22.73 -3.44
C SER A 111 52.05 -22.83 -3.83
N THR A 112 51.22 -23.31 -2.90
CA THR A 112 49.77 -23.41 -3.04
C THR A 112 49.08 -22.04 -3.14
N LEU A 113 49.59 -21.01 -2.46
CA LEU A 113 49.00 -19.68 -2.47
C LEU A 113 49.17 -18.96 -3.81
N ASP A 114 50.37 -19.00 -4.40
CA ASP A 114 50.64 -18.33 -5.67
C ASP A 114 49.86 -18.97 -6.81
N LYS A 115 49.70 -20.30 -6.79
CA LYS A 115 48.84 -21.03 -7.73
C LYS A 115 47.36 -20.70 -7.55
N GLN A 116 46.87 -20.57 -6.32
CA GLN A 116 45.51 -20.11 -6.05
C GLN A 116 45.26 -18.68 -6.56
N LYS A 117 46.25 -17.78 -6.45
CA LYS A 117 46.17 -16.44 -7.05
C LYS A 117 46.05 -16.51 -8.57
N GLU A 118 46.84 -17.37 -9.23
CA GLU A 118 46.76 -17.59 -10.68
C GLU A 118 45.36 -18.10 -11.09
N ASP A 119 44.85 -19.14 -10.45
CA ASP A 119 43.52 -19.70 -10.71
C ASP A 119 42.38 -18.70 -10.42
N ALA A 120 42.52 -17.86 -9.40
CA ALA A 120 41.58 -16.79 -9.07
C ALA A 120 41.57 -15.69 -10.14
N LYS A 121 42.75 -15.19 -10.56
CA LYS A 121 42.85 -14.21 -11.66
C LYS A 121 42.29 -14.76 -12.97
N LYS A 122 42.58 -16.03 -13.30
CA LYS A 122 42.02 -16.70 -14.47
C LYS A 122 40.49 -16.79 -14.40
N SER A 123 39.93 -17.09 -13.22
CA SER A 123 38.48 -17.11 -13.02
C SER A 123 37.83 -15.74 -13.25
N ILE A 124 38.52 -14.66 -12.83
CA ILE A 124 38.10 -13.27 -13.05
C ILE A 124 38.16 -12.92 -14.54
N ASP A 125 39.22 -13.31 -15.26
CA ASP A 125 39.33 -13.13 -16.72
C ASP A 125 38.25 -13.88 -17.49
N ASP A 126 38.03 -15.15 -17.19
CA ASP A 126 37.00 -15.97 -17.84
C ASP A 126 35.58 -15.38 -17.63
N ALA A 127 35.32 -14.72 -16.49
CA ALA A 127 34.06 -14.05 -16.19
C ALA A 127 33.94 -12.69 -16.91
N ALA A 128 34.99 -11.87 -16.87
CA ALA A 128 35.06 -10.59 -17.58
C ALA A 128 34.88 -10.79 -19.09
N ALA A 129 35.58 -11.76 -19.69
CA ALA A 129 35.44 -12.11 -21.09
C ALA A 129 33.99 -12.49 -21.45
N LYS A 130 33.35 -13.39 -20.67
CA LYS A 130 31.95 -13.78 -20.89
C LYS A 130 30.97 -12.61 -20.78
N ALA A 131 31.18 -11.70 -19.83
CA ALA A 131 30.33 -10.52 -19.65
C ALA A 131 30.45 -9.56 -20.85
N LYS A 132 31.67 -9.26 -21.31
CA LYS A 132 31.91 -8.48 -22.53
C LYS A 132 31.34 -9.16 -23.78
N ASP A 133 31.47 -10.47 -23.88
CA ASP A 133 30.91 -11.25 -24.99
C ASP A 133 29.38 -11.13 -25.06
N ALA A 134 28.71 -11.18 -23.92
CA ALA A 134 27.26 -10.99 -23.83
C ALA A 134 26.84 -9.56 -24.24
N ILE A 135 27.59 -8.55 -23.79
CA ILE A 135 27.39 -7.13 -24.18
C ILE A 135 27.59 -6.93 -25.69
N ASN A 136 28.68 -7.45 -26.25
CA ASN A 136 29.00 -7.31 -27.68
C ASN A 136 27.98 -8.02 -28.57
N LYS A 137 27.47 -9.16 -28.12
CA LYS A 137 26.44 -9.97 -28.81
C LYS A 137 25.01 -9.46 -28.61
N ASP A 138 24.76 -8.49 -27.72
CA ASP A 138 23.42 -7.88 -27.61
C ASP A 138 23.18 -6.92 -28.79
N PRO A 139 22.17 -7.17 -29.65
CA PRO A 139 21.80 -6.26 -30.73
C PRO A 139 21.08 -5.00 -30.26
N LYS A 140 20.78 -4.86 -28.95
CA LYS A 140 20.06 -3.70 -28.37
C LYS A 140 20.97 -2.61 -27.82
N LEU A 141 22.28 -2.80 -27.82
CA LEU A 141 23.28 -1.82 -27.35
C LEU A 141 24.00 -1.17 -28.55
N THR A 142 24.23 0.15 -28.47
CA THR A 142 25.07 0.88 -29.44
C THR A 142 26.56 0.62 -29.21
N ASP A 143 27.42 0.98 -30.17
CA ASP A 143 28.86 0.75 -30.06
C ASP A 143 29.49 1.54 -28.90
N GLU A 144 29.04 2.77 -28.63
CA GLU A 144 29.45 3.55 -27.45
C GLU A 144 29.00 2.90 -26.14
N GLN A 145 27.80 2.33 -26.10
CA GLN A 145 27.28 1.64 -24.91
C GLN A 145 28.03 0.34 -24.65
N LYS A 146 28.33 -0.42 -25.71
CA LYS A 146 29.20 -1.60 -25.65
C LYS A 146 30.56 -1.21 -25.11
N LYS A 147 31.19 -0.18 -25.70
CA LYS A 147 32.50 0.30 -25.25
C LYS A 147 32.50 0.73 -23.77
N ALA A 148 31.55 1.55 -23.34
CA ALA A 148 31.47 2.03 -21.96
C ALA A 148 31.28 0.86 -20.96
N ALA A 149 30.45 -0.13 -21.30
CA ALA A 149 30.24 -1.30 -20.46
C ALA A 149 31.47 -2.24 -20.46
N THR A 150 32.16 -2.42 -21.59
CA THR A 150 33.42 -3.18 -21.64
C THR A 150 34.55 -2.50 -20.86
N ASP A 151 34.69 -1.18 -20.95
CA ASP A 151 35.68 -0.37 -20.21
C ASP A 151 35.42 -0.48 -18.68
N ALA A 152 34.16 -0.50 -18.26
CA ALA A 152 33.78 -0.68 -16.86
C ALA A 152 34.04 -2.10 -16.34
N ILE A 153 33.83 -3.14 -17.17
CA ILE A 153 34.22 -4.52 -16.86
C ILE A 153 35.75 -4.64 -16.72
N ASP A 154 36.52 -4.00 -17.61
CA ASP A 154 37.99 -3.98 -17.52
C ASP A 154 38.47 -3.36 -16.19
N LYS A 155 37.85 -2.26 -15.78
CA LYS A 155 38.16 -1.60 -14.51
C LYS A 155 37.82 -2.50 -13.30
N ALA A 156 36.67 -3.15 -13.31
CA ALA A 156 36.25 -4.06 -12.24
C ALA A 156 37.15 -5.32 -12.16
N ALA A 157 37.48 -5.91 -13.31
CA ALA A 157 38.37 -7.07 -13.40
C ALA A 157 39.80 -6.72 -12.94
N SER A 158 40.32 -5.55 -13.30
CA SER A 158 41.64 -5.08 -12.85
C SER A 158 41.69 -4.94 -11.32
N ALA A 159 40.73 -4.21 -10.73
CA ALA A 159 40.66 -4.03 -9.28
C ALA A 159 40.50 -5.35 -8.51
N ALA A 160 39.78 -6.33 -9.08
CA ALA A 160 39.64 -7.66 -8.51
C ALA A 160 40.97 -8.45 -8.52
N LYS A 161 41.77 -8.35 -9.60
CA LYS A 161 43.10 -8.98 -9.66
C LYS A 161 44.08 -8.34 -8.68
N ASP A 162 44.06 -7.02 -8.55
CA ASP A 162 44.88 -6.28 -7.58
C ASP A 162 44.59 -6.73 -6.14
N ALA A 163 43.31 -6.97 -5.80
CA ALA A 163 42.90 -7.52 -4.51
C ALA A 163 43.39 -8.96 -4.29
N VAL A 164 43.34 -9.81 -5.33
CA VAL A 164 43.90 -11.17 -5.30
C VAL A 164 45.43 -11.15 -5.11
N ASP A 165 46.14 -10.20 -5.73
CA ASP A 165 47.59 -10.03 -5.53
C ASP A 165 47.95 -9.65 -4.09
N GLN A 166 47.16 -8.78 -3.47
CA GLN A 166 47.37 -8.30 -2.09
C GLN A 166 47.02 -9.34 -1.01
N ALA A 167 46.25 -10.38 -1.32
CA ALA A 167 45.88 -11.45 -0.40
C ALA A 167 47.12 -12.22 0.10
N LYS A 168 47.11 -12.61 1.38
CA LYS A 168 48.21 -13.29 2.07
C LYS A 168 47.85 -14.71 2.50
N THR A 169 46.59 -15.10 2.37
CA THR A 169 46.08 -16.43 2.72
C THR A 169 45.13 -16.97 1.63
N PRO A 170 44.93 -18.30 1.56
CA PRO A 170 43.95 -18.92 0.65
C PRO A 170 42.53 -18.34 0.78
N ASP A 171 42.08 -18.09 2.01
CA ASP A 171 40.75 -17.54 2.29
C ASP A 171 40.60 -16.11 1.76
N GLU A 172 41.63 -15.28 1.92
CA GLU A 172 41.67 -13.92 1.36
C GLU A 172 41.66 -13.93 -0.18
N VAL A 173 42.34 -14.89 -0.82
CA VAL A 173 42.30 -15.08 -2.28
C VAL A 173 40.89 -15.47 -2.75
N ASN A 174 40.24 -16.41 -2.07
CA ASN A 174 38.88 -16.82 -2.38
C ASN A 174 37.88 -15.67 -2.15
N GLN A 175 38.00 -14.90 -1.07
CA GLN A 175 37.15 -13.75 -0.80
C GLN A 175 37.34 -12.62 -1.82
N ALA A 176 38.59 -12.32 -2.22
CA ALA A 176 38.89 -11.34 -3.26
C ALA A 176 38.30 -11.76 -4.62
N LYS A 177 38.40 -13.05 -4.95
CA LYS A 177 37.77 -13.65 -6.14
C LYS A 177 36.24 -13.52 -6.13
N GLU A 178 35.57 -13.91 -5.05
CA GLU A 178 34.10 -13.83 -4.96
C GLU A 178 33.60 -12.38 -5.06
N ASN A 179 34.24 -11.44 -4.36
CA ASN A 179 33.92 -10.01 -4.45
C ASN A 179 34.14 -9.48 -5.88
N GLY A 180 35.25 -9.84 -6.52
CA GLY A 180 35.55 -9.43 -7.90
C GLY A 180 34.52 -9.94 -8.92
N LEU A 181 34.11 -11.20 -8.80
CA LEU A 181 33.06 -11.79 -9.63
C LEU A 181 31.69 -11.10 -9.39
N ALA A 182 31.40 -10.72 -8.15
CA ALA A 182 30.19 -9.98 -7.82
C ALA A 182 30.19 -8.55 -8.41
N GLU A 183 31.31 -7.82 -8.35
CA GLU A 183 31.42 -6.50 -8.98
C GLU A 183 31.32 -6.56 -10.51
N ILE A 184 31.98 -7.51 -11.17
CA ILE A 184 31.82 -7.73 -12.63
C ILE A 184 30.35 -8.02 -12.98
N GLY A 185 29.66 -8.81 -12.15
CA GLY A 185 28.23 -9.10 -12.30
C GLY A 185 27.30 -7.88 -12.17
N LYS A 186 27.75 -6.79 -11.53
CA LYS A 186 26.98 -5.52 -11.43
C LYS A 186 27.11 -4.62 -12.66
N VAL A 187 28.06 -4.88 -13.57
CA VAL A 187 28.29 -4.06 -14.78
C VAL A 187 27.32 -4.42 -15.93
N VAL A 188 26.30 -5.24 -15.67
CA VAL A 188 25.20 -5.47 -16.62
C VAL A 188 24.35 -4.18 -16.71
N PRO A 189 24.09 -3.60 -17.91
CA PRO A 189 24.05 -2.13 -17.99
C PRO A 189 22.73 -1.44 -17.60
N ASP A 190 22.86 -0.36 -16.83
CA ASP A 190 21.80 0.58 -16.44
C ASP A 190 21.22 1.40 -17.64
N SER A 191 21.92 1.41 -18.78
CA SER A 191 21.45 2.05 -20.03
C SER A 191 20.19 1.42 -20.63
N SER A 192 19.83 0.21 -20.20
CA SER A 192 18.56 -0.45 -20.53
C SER A 192 17.34 0.36 -20.08
N LEU A 193 17.43 1.07 -18.94
CA LEU A 193 16.29 1.73 -18.32
C LEU A 193 15.78 2.92 -19.14
N ASN A 194 16.67 3.77 -19.66
CA ASN A 194 16.26 4.98 -20.39
C ASN A 194 15.57 4.65 -21.71
N LYS A 195 16.07 3.67 -22.47
CA LYS A 195 15.37 3.23 -23.69
C LYS A 195 14.03 2.56 -23.35
N GLN A 196 13.96 1.78 -22.28
CA GLN A 196 12.68 1.20 -21.84
C GLN A 196 11.66 2.29 -21.44
N LYS A 197 12.11 3.41 -20.86
CA LYS A 197 11.24 4.59 -20.64
C LYS A 197 10.74 5.19 -21.95
N GLU A 198 11.60 5.35 -22.96
CA GLU A 198 11.18 5.85 -24.29
C GLU A 198 10.17 4.92 -24.96
N ASP A 199 10.44 3.61 -24.99
CA ASP A 199 9.53 2.61 -25.56
C ASP A 199 8.18 2.59 -24.81
N ALA A 200 8.20 2.69 -23.46
CA ALA A 200 7.00 2.77 -22.64
C ALA A 200 6.19 4.07 -22.84
N LYS A 201 6.87 5.22 -23.01
CA LYS A 201 6.21 6.49 -23.37
C LYS A 201 5.54 6.40 -24.73
N LYS A 202 6.18 5.71 -25.70
CA LYS A 202 5.59 5.48 -27.02
C LYS A 202 4.35 4.57 -26.95
N GLU A 203 4.37 3.52 -26.14
CA GLU A 203 3.17 2.69 -25.91
C GLU A 203 2.03 3.48 -25.25
N VAL A 204 2.34 4.41 -24.34
CA VAL A 204 1.37 5.36 -23.75
C VAL A 204 0.80 6.30 -24.82
N ASP A 205 1.61 6.83 -25.73
CA ASP A 205 1.14 7.65 -26.87
C ASP A 205 0.25 6.86 -27.84
N ASP A 206 0.64 5.62 -28.18
CA ASP A 206 -0.15 4.74 -29.04
C ASP A 206 -1.50 4.37 -28.38
N ALA A 207 -1.54 4.24 -27.05
CA ALA A 207 -2.77 4.01 -26.29
C ALA A 207 -3.66 5.27 -26.24
N ALA A 208 -3.07 6.45 -26.00
CA ALA A 208 -3.78 7.72 -26.00
C ALA A 208 -4.39 8.02 -27.38
N ALA A 209 -3.64 7.79 -28.46
CA ALA A 209 -4.16 7.92 -29.83
C ALA A 209 -5.37 7.01 -30.06
N LYS A 210 -5.28 5.72 -29.70
CA LYS A 210 -6.40 4.76 -29.81
C LYS A 210 -7.61 5.16 -28.96
N ALA A 211 -7.40 5.74 -27.78
CA ALA A 211 -8.47 6.22 -26.92
C ALA A 211 -9.21 7.42 -27.55
N LYS A 212 -8.47 8.42 -28.08
CA LYS A 212 -9.06 9.55 -28.81
C LYS A 212 -9.82 9.10 -30.05
N ASP A 213 -9.28 8.14 -30.80
CA ASP A 213 -9.91 7.52 -31.95
C ASP A 213 -11.26 6.86 -31.62
N LYS A 214 -11.38 6.20 -30.45
CA LYS A 214 -12.65 5.65 -29.96
C LYS A 214 -13.63 6.77 -29.63
N ILE A 215 -13.19 7.81 -28.92
CA ILE A 215 -14.00 8.97 -28.51
C ILE A 215 -14.56 9.73 -29.73
N ASP A 216 -13.74 9.95 -30.76
CA ASP A 216 -14.17 10.60 -32.00
C ASP A 216 -15.29 9.82 -32.71
N LYS A 217 -15.17 8.49 -32.73
CA LYS A 217 -16.10 7.56 -33.39
C LYS A 217 -17.35 7.26 -32.55
N ASP A 218 -17.46 7.77 -31.32
CA ASP A 218 -18.66 7.58 -30.49
C ASP A 218 -19.80 8.50 -30.96
N PRO A 219 -20.96 7.96 -31.38
CA PRO A 219 -22.13 8.76 -31.77
C PRO A 219 -22.97 9.25 -30.57
N ASN A 220 -22.70 8.79 -29.35
CA ASN A 220 -23.47 9.13 -28.15
C ASN A 220 -22.87 10.31 -27.35
N LEU A 221 -21.75 10.86 -27.80
CA LEU A 221 -21.11 12.06 -27.21
C LEU A 221 -21.36 13.29 -28.08
N THR A 222 -21.66 14.43 -27.45
CA THR A 222 -21.61 15.74 -28.10
C THR A 222 -20.18 16.14 -28.45
N ASP A 223 -19.98 17.08 -29.37
CA ASP A 223 -18.65 17.59 -29.70
C ASP A 223 -17.90 18.11 -28.45
N LYS A 224 -18.61 18.77 -27.54
CA LYS A 224 -18.05 19.23 -26.26
C LYS A 224 -17.63 18.07 -25.35
N GLN A 225 -18.43 17.02 -25.24
CA GLN A 225 -18.08 15.83 -24.46
C GLN A 225 -16.87 15.11 -25.05
N LYS A 226 -16.72 15.09 -26.38
CA LYS A 226 -15.53 14.56 -27.06
C LYS A 226 -14.28 15.39 -26.75
N GLU A 227 -14.37 16.71 -26.78
CA GLU A 227 -13.29 17.61 -26.39
C GLU A 227 -12.85 17.38 -24.94
N ASP A 228 -13.79 17.40 -24.00
CA ASP A 228 -13.54 17.21 -22.57
C ASP A 228 -12.93 15.81 -22.27
N ALA A 229 -13.41 14.75 -22.94
CA ALA A 229 -12.86 13.40 -22.80
C ALA A 229 -11.46 13.23 -23.43
N LYS A 230 -11.20 13.84 -24.59
CA LYS A 230 -9.86 13.87 -25.19
C LYS A 230 -8.85 14.58 -24.29
N LYS A 231 -9.26 15.67 -23.63
CA LYS A 231 -8.40 16.35 -22.65
C LYS A 231 -8.07 15.45 -21.46
N GLN A 232 -9.03 14.67 -20.96
CA GLN A 232 -8.77 13.70 -19.88
C GLN A 232 -7.79 12.60 -20.32
N VAL A 233 -7.87 12.13 -21.57
CA VAL A 233 -6.86 11.22 -22.17
C VAL A 233 -5.47 11.86 -22.19
N ASP A 234 -5.34 13.13 -22.58
CA ASP A 234 -4.06 13.86 -22.58
C ASP A 234 -3.50 14.05 -21.16
N ASP A 235 -4.32 14.46 -20.20
CA ASP A 235 -3.91 14.63 -18.80
C ASP A 235 -3.44 13.29 -18.20
N ALA A 236 -4.12 12.18 -18.52
CA ALA A 236 -3.74 10.83 -18.11
C ALA A 236 -2.44 10.35 -18.78
N ALA A 237 -2.25 10.62 -20.08
CA ALA A 237 -1.03 10.29 -20.81
C ALA A 237 0.17 11.07 -20.29
N ALA A 238 0.03 12.38 -20.04
CA ALA A 238 1.08 13.21 -19.45
C ALA A 238 1.50 12.65 -18.07
N LYS A 239 0.53 12.36 -17.19
CA LYS A 239 0.80 11.76 -15.87
C LYS A 239 1.50 10.40 -15.96
N ALA A 240 1.14 9.56 -16.93
CA ALA A 240 1.79 8.28 -17.16
C ALA A 240 3.26 8.44 -17.58
N LYS A 241 3.56 9.37 -18.49
CA LYS A 241 4.94 9.70 -18.90
C LYS A 241 5.76 10.21 -17.72
N ASP A 242 5.16 11.04 -16.88
CA ASP A 242 5.73 11.56 -15.62
C ASP A 242 6.07 10.45 -14.60
N GLU A 243 5.19 9.46 -14.43
CA GLU A 243 5.43 8.28 -13.58
C GLU A 243 6.53 7.37 -14.19
N ILE A 244 6.58 7.21 -15.52
CA ILE A 244 7.64 6.50 -16.24
C ILE A 244 9.00 7.20 -16.07
N ASP A 245 9.07 8.53 -16.14
CA ASP A 245 10.32 9.27 -15.95
C ASP A 245 10.89 9.13 -14.54
N LYS A 246 10.01 9.07 -13.53
CA LYS A 246 10.38 8.92 -12.10
C LYS A 246 10.83 7.49 -11.73
N ALA A 247 10.52 6.49 -12.55
CA ALA A 247 10.90 5.09 -12.31
C ALA A 247 12.42 4.89 -12.29
N LYS A 248 12.91 4.03 -11.40
CA LYS A 248 14.34 3.72 -11.19
C LYS A 248 14.71 2.29 -11.58
N THR A 249 13.73 1.46 -11.95
CA THR A 249 13.95 0.07 -12.36
C THR A 249 13.04 -0.32 -13.53
N PRO A 250 13.42 -1.35 -14.32
CA PRO A 250 12.59 -1.90 -15.39
C PRO A 250 11.16 -2.28 -14.98
N ASP A 251 11.00 -2.83 -13.77
CA ASP A 251 9.69 -3.24 -13.24
C ASP A 251 8.82 -2.02 -12.87
N GLU A 252 9.42 -0.95 -12.37
CA GLU A 252 8.72 0.32 -12.11
C GLU A 252 8.27 0.99 -13.42
N VAL A 253 9.09 0.96 -14.48
CA VAL A 253 8.71 1.45 -15.81
C VAL A 253 7.53 0.67 -16.37
N ASN A 254 7.57 -0.65 -16.33
CA ASN A 254 6.47 -1.50 -16.78
C ASN A 254 5.20 -1.25 -15.96
N LYS A 255 5.30 -1.15 -14.64
CA LYS A 255 4.17 -0.85 -13.75
C LYS A 255 3.56 0.52 -14.02
N ALA A 256 4.38 1.55 -14.27
CA ALA A 256 3.91 2.90 -14.62
C ALA A 256 3.21 2.90 -15.99
N LYS A 257 3.75 2.16 -16.97
CA LYS A 257 3.15 1.96 -18.30
C LYS A 257 1.80 1.25 -18.23
N ASP A 258 1.72 0.12 -17.54
CA ASP A 258 0.50 -0.69 -17.43
C ASP A 258 -0.60 0.07 -16.68
N LYS A 259 -0.23 0.81 -15.62
CA LYS A 259 -1.13 1.73 -14.93
C LYS A 259 -1.59 2.88 -15.84
N GLY A 260 -0.65 3.52 -16.56
CA GLY A 260 -0.94 4.64 -17.44
C GLY A 260 -1.88 4.29 -18.60
N THR A 261 -1.63 3.16 -19.26
CA THR A 261 -2.51 2.64 -20.31
C THR A 261 -3.88 2.22 -19.78
N SER A 262 -3.97 1.65 -18.57
CA SER A 262 -5.25 1.40 -17.88
C SER A 262 -5.99 2.69 -17.52
N ASP A 263 -5.28 3.72 -17.02
CA ASP A 263 -5.87 5.01 -16.67
C ASP A 263 -6.35 5.77 -17.91
N ILE A 264 -5.67 5.65 -19.06
CA ILE A 264 -6.13 6.15 -20.37
C ILE A 264 -7.41 5.45 -20.84
N ASP A 265 -7.48 4.11 -20.80
CA ASP A 265 -8.65 3.38 -21.29
C ASP A 265 -9.91 3.68 -20.44
N LYS A 266 -9.75 4.02 -19.15
CA LYS A 266 -10.84 4.53 -18.28
C LYS A 266 -11.38 5.90 -18.70
N GLN A 267 -10.62 6.72 -19.44
CA GLN A 267 -11.10 8.02 -19.92
C GLN A 267 -11.95 7.91 -21.19
N VAL A 268 -12.02 6.72 -21.81
CA VAL A 268 -12.93 6.47 -22.93
C VAL A 268 -14.33 6.24 -22.37
N PRO A 269 -15.32 7.11 -22.64
CA PRO A 269 -16.69 6.86 -22.21
C PRO A 269 -17.22 5.60 -22.88
N GLY A 270 -17.85 4.71 -22.11
CA GLY A 270 -18.49 3.53 -22.66
C GLY A 270 -19.94 3.80 -23.05
N ASN A 271 -20.41 3.19 -24.14
CA ASN A 271 -21.82 3.18 -24.57
C ASN A 271 -22.83 2.69 -23.50
N ASN A 272 -22.36 2.16 -22.37
CA ASN A 272 -23.16 1.62 -21.27
C ASN A 272 -22.96 2.39 -19.93
N THR A 273 -22.32 3.57 -19.93
CA THR A 273 -22.31 4.43 -18.74
C THR A 273 -23.74 4.98 -18.51
N PRO A 274 -24.39 4.72 -17.36
CA PRO A 274 -25.77 5.15 -17.15
C PRO A 274 -25.94 6.66 -17.30
N GLY A 275 -26.85 7.09 -18.17
CA GLY A 275 -27.10 8.51 -18.45
C GLY A 275 -26.43 9.05 -19.72
N ASN A 276 -25.49 8.32 -20.32
CA ASN A 276 -24.80 8.77 -21.55
C ASN A 276 -25.39 8.20 -22.84
N SER A 277 -26.26 7.17 -22.81
CA SER A 277 -26.85 6.66 -24.04
C SER A 277 -27.77 7.70 -24.71
N LEU A 278 -27.89 7.70 -26.04
CA LEU A 278 -28.81 8.60 -26.74
C LEU A 278 -30.25 8.53 -26.19
N GLU A 279 -30.69 7.35 -25.76
CA GLU A 279 -32.02 7.14 -25.20
C GLU A 279 -32.17 7.72 -23.78
N ASP A 280 -31.13 7.61 -22.92
CA ASP A 280 -31.11 8.28 -21.62
C ASP A 280 -31.14 9.81 -21.79
N GLN A 281 -30.39 10.33 -22.75
CA GLN A 281 -30.36 11.77 -23.07
C GLN A 281 -31.72 12.25 -23.60
N LYS A 282 -32.37 11.48 -24.48
CA LYS A 282 -33.76 11.74 -24.91
C LYS A 282 -34.71 11.75 -23.72
N LYS A 283 -34.61 10.77 -22.82
CA LYS A 283 -35.46 10.70 -21.63
C LYS A 283 -35.26 11.94 -20.74
N ALA A 284 -34.01 12.30 -20.44
CA ALA A 284 -33.70 13.47 -19.61
C ALA A 284 -34.18 14.78 -20.24
N ALA A 285 -34.08 14.93 -21.57
CA ALA A 285 -34.64 16.06 -22.30
C ALA A 285 -36.17 16.14 -22.17
N LYS A 286 -36.89 15.01 -22.32
CA LYS A 286 -38.35 14.94 -22.14
C LYS A 286 -38.76 15.25 -20.70
N ASP A 287 -38.05 14.70 -19.70
CA ASP A 287 -38.31 14.98 -18.27
C ASP A 287 -38.14 16.49 -17.96
N ALA A 288 -37.15 17.16 -18.58
CA ALA A 288 -36.95 18.61 -18.44
C ALA A 288 -38.07 19.43 -19.11
N ILE A 289 -38.52 19.03 -20.30
CA ILE A 289 -39.66 19.62 -21.01
C ILE A 289 -40.94 19.49 -20.15
N ASP A 290 -41.19 18.31 -19.56
CA ASP A 290 -42.34 18.09 -18.67
C ASP A 290 -42.32 18.97 -17.43
N LYS A 291 -41.15 19.11 -16.80
CA LYS A 291 -40.99 19.97 -15.62
C LYS A 291 -41.25 21.44 -15.96
N ALA A 292 -40.73 21.94 -17.08
CA ALA A 292 -40.95 23.31 -17.53
C ALA A 292 -42.42 23.56 -17.91
N ALA A 293 -43.05 22.62 -18.62
CA ALA A 293 -44.48 22.68 -18.95
C ALA A 293 -45.35 22.74 -17.68
N SER A 294 -45.05 21.89 -16.68
CA SER A 294 -45.77 21.87 -15.41
C SER A 294 -45.63 23.19 -14.64
N ALA A 295 -44.40 23.73 -14.54
CA ALA A 295 -44.14 25.01 -13.89
C ALA A 295 -44.85 26.19 -14.58
N ALA A 296 -44.88 26.21 -15.91
CA ALA A 296 -45.58 27.22 -16.71
C ALA A 296 -47.11 27.17 -16.50
N LYS A 297 -47.71 25.96 -16.48
CA LYS A 297 -49.15 25.80 -16.18
C LYS A 297 -49.50 26.22 -14.75
N ASP A 298 -48.65 25.90 -13.78
CA ASP A 298 -48.83 26.30 -12.39
C ASP A 298 -48.86 27.83 -12.22
N ALA A 299 -47.99 28.55 -12.94
CA ALA A 299 -47.97 30.01 -12.96
C ALA A 299 -49.26 30.61 -13.55
N ILE A 300 -49.75 30.05 -14.66
CA ILE A 300 -51.02 30.45 -15.29
C ILE A 300 -52.22 30.20 -14.38
N ASN A 301 -52.31 29.01 -13.79
CA ASN A 301 -53.44 28.64 -12.93
C ASN A 301 -53.52 29.55 -11.69
N LYS A 302 -52.37 29.94 -11.14
CA LYS A 302 -52.24 30.85 -9.99
C LYS A 302 -52.44 32.33 -10.32
N ASP A 303 -52.45 32.74 -11.58
CA ASP A 303 -52.69 34.15 -11.95
C ASP A 303 -54.18 34.52 -11.74
N PRO A 304 -54.53 35.44 -10.83
CA PRO A 304 -55.91 35.89 -10.65
C PRO A 304 -56.37 36.90 -11.73
N LYS A 305 -55.45 37.38 -12.59
CA LYS A 305 -55.75 38.34 -13.67
C LYS A 305 -56.26 37.67 -14.95
N LEU A 306 -56.19 36.33 -15.05
CA LEU A 306 -56.68 35.54 -16.19
C LEU A 306 -58.04 34.90 -15.90
N THR A 307 -58.95 34.90 -16.89
CA THR A 307 -60.21 34.14 -16.83
C THR A 307 -59.97 32.65 -16.99
N ASP A 308 -60.95 31.81 -16.64
CA ASP A 308 -60.83 30.36 -16.78
C ASP A 308 -60.64 29.92 -18.25
N GLU A 309 -61.31 30.59 -19.21
CA GLU A 309 -61.07 30.40 -20.65
C GLU A 309 -59.63 30.76 -21.06
N GLN A 310 -59.08 31.86 -20.54
CA GLN A 310 -57.70 32.29 -20.85
C GLN A 310 -56.68 31.32 -20.25
N LYS A 311 -56.90 30.87 -19.01
CA LYS A 311 -56.09 29.83 -18.36
C LYS A 311 -56.12 28.53 -19.13
N LYS A 312 -57.31 28.10 -19.56
CA LYS A 312 -57.46 26.90 -20.38
C LYS A 312 -56.73 27.04 -21.72
N ALA A 313 -56.92 28.15 -22.44
CA ALA A 313 -56.26 28.37 -23.73
C ALA A 313 -54.71 28.38 -23.61
N ALA A 314 -54.17 29.00 -22.57
CA ALA A 314 -52.73 29.04 -22.34
C ALA A 314 -52.16 27.67 -21.89
N THR A 315 -52.87 26.93 -21.04
CA THR A 315 -52.46 25.58 -20.61
C THR A 315 -52.54 24.56 -21.75
N ASP A 316 -53.61 24.59 -22.57
CA ASP A 316 -53.74 23.78 -23.81
C ASP A 316 -52.59 24.07 -24.79
N ALA A 317 -52.18 25.34 -24.93
CA ALA A 317 -51.09 25.74 -25.80
C ALA A 317 -49.70 25.30 -25.26
N ILE A 318 -49.50 25.28 -23.94
CA ILE A 318 -48.30 24.67 -23.31
C ILE A 318 -48.25 23.17 -23.59
N ASP A 319 -49.36 22.45 -23.47
CA ASP A 319 -49.42 21.02 -23.79
C ASP A 319 -49.02 20.76 -25.25
N LYS A 320 -49.47 21.61 -26.17
CA LYS A 320 -49.10 21.53 -27.59
C LYS A 320 -47.60 21.80 -27.81
N ALA A 321 -47.05 22.83 -27.18
CA ALA A 321 -45.62 23.15 -27.28
C ALA A 321 -44.74 22.04 -26.69
N ALA A 322 -45.09 21.54 -25.51
CA ALA A 322 -44.40 20.43 -24.85
C ALA A 322 -44.46 19.14 -25.67
N SER A 323 -45.61 18.82 -26.27
CA SER A 323 -45.75 17.63 -27.14
C SER A 323 -44.88 17.75 -28.39
N ALA A 324 -44.90 18.90 -29.08
CA ALA A 324 -44.06 19.13 -30.25
C ALA A 324 -42.55 19.08 -29.93
N ALA A 325 -42.15 19.55 -28.75
CA ALA A 325 -40.78 19.46 -28.27
C ALA A 325 -40.34 17.99 -28.03
N LYS A 326 -41.20 17.17 -27.42
CA LYS A 326 -40.91 15.73 -27.22
C LYS A 326 -40.82 14.99 -28.55
N ASP A 327 -41.70 15.29 -29.50
CA ASP A 327 -41.65 14.73 -30.86
C ASP A 327 -40.34 15.08 -31.59
N ALA A 328 -39.80 16.29 -31.37
CA ALA A 328 -38.51 16.71 -31.91
C ALA A 328 -37.35 15.94 -31.25
N VAL A 329 -37.39 15.77 -29.92
CA VAL A 329 -36.43 14.94 -29.17
C VAL A 329 -36.49 13.47 -29.60
N ASP A 330 -37.67 12.93 -29.92
CA ASP A 330 -37.81 11.55 -30.44
C ASP A 330 -37.18 11.39 -31.82
N LYS A 331 -37.32 12.38 -32.69
CA LYS A 331 -36.76 12.38 -34.06
C LYS A 331 -35.25 12.61 -34.11
N ALA A 332 -34.66 13.21 -33.08
CA ALA A 332 -33.22 13.43 -32.97
C ALA A 332 -32.43 12.10 -33.04
N LYS A 333 -31.33 12.12 -33.78
CA LYS A 333 -30.43 10.99 -34.02
C LYS A 333 -29.08 11.15 -33.33
N THR A 334 -28.78 12.35 -32.84
CA THR A 334 -27.53 12.67 -32.13
C THR A 334 -27.80 13.38 -30.80
N PRO A 335 -26.87 13.32 -29.83
CA PRO A 335 -26.88 14.11 -28.59
C PRO A 335 -27.12 15.61 -28.80
N ASP A 336 -26.51 16.20 -29.82
CA ASP A 336 -26.61 17.62 -30.11
C ASP A 336 -27.99 17.99 -30.68
N GLU A 337 -28.57 17.15 -31.55
CA GLU A 337 -29.96 17.29 -31.99
C GLU A 337 -30.96 17.16 -30.82
N VAL A 338 -30.70 16.26 -29.86
CA VAL A 338 -31.52 16.13 -28.63
C VAL A 338 -31.45 17.40 -27.78
N ASN A 339 -30.25 17.96 -27.58
CA ASN A 339 -30.09 19.20 -26.83
C ASN A 339 -30.73 20.40 -27.54
N GLN A 340 -30.58 20.52 -28.86
CA GLN A 340 -31.22 21.57 -29.65
C GLN A 340 -32.75 21.47 -29.62
N ALA A 341 -33.31 20.26 -29.75
CA ALA A 341 -34.74 20.03 -29.64
C ALA A 341 -35.29 20.39 -28.24
N LYS A 342 -34.54 20.06 -27.19
CA LYS A 342 -34.84 20.44 -25.79
C LYS A 342 -34.85 21.96 -25.62
N GLU A 343 -33.81 22.67 -26.05
CA GLU A 343 -33.70 24.12 -25.89
C GLU A 343 -34.78 24.88 -26.67
N ASN A 344 -35.02 24.49 -27.92
CA ASN A 344 -36.12 25.02 -28.72
C ASN A 344 -37.48 24.77 -28.03
N GLY A 345 -37.71 23.56 -27.49
CA GLY A 345 -38.92 23.21 -26.77
C GLY A 345 -39.17 24.05 -25.52
N LEU A 346 -38.12 24.28 -24.72
CA LEU A 346 -38.19 25.14 -23.53
C LEU A 346 -38.47 26.60 -23.92
N ALA A 347 -37.87 27.09 -25.01
CA ALA A 347 -38.13 28.43 -25.53
C ALA A 347 -39.58 28.59 -26.02
N GLU A 348 -40.13 27.60 -26.74
CA GLU A 348 -41.54 27.65 -27.17
C GLU A 348 -42.51 27.59 -25.99
N ILE A 349 -42.27 26.74 -24.97
CA ILE A 349 -43.09 26.72 -23.74
C ILE A 349 -43.07 28.09 -23.06
N GLY A 350 -41.91 28.74 -22.99
CA GLY A 350 -41.75 30.08 -22.42
C GLY A 350 -42.60 31.16 -23.12
N LYS A 351 -42.75 31.08 -24.46
CA LYS A 351 -43.57 32.04 -25.24
C LYS A 351 -45.07 31.94 -24.98
N VAL A 352 -45.55 30.84 -24.42
CA VAL A 352 -46.99 30.62 -24.17
C VAL A 352 -47.43 31.17 -22.81
N VAL A 353 -46.50 31.49 -21.90
CA VAL A 353 -46.81 32.11 -20.61
C VAL A 353 -47.32 33.56 -20.85
N PRO A 354 -48.55 33.92 -20.45
CA PRO A 354 -49.07 35.27 -20.65
C PRO A 354 -48.31 36.30 -19.81
N ASP A 355 -48.07 37.49 -20.39
CA ASP A 355 -47.35 38.59 -19.71
C ASP A 355 -47.97 38.98 -18.36
N SER A 356 -49.28 38.81 -18.17
CA SER A 356 -49.97 39.07 -16.88
C SER A 356 -49.43 38.19 -15.75
N SER A 357 -49.16 36.92 -16.06
CA SER A 357 -48.75 35.89 -15.10
C SER A 357 -47.27 36.06 -14.73
N LEU A 358 -46.42 36.33 -15.73
CA LEU A 358 -45.01 36.68 -15.50
C LEU A 358 -44.88 37.97 -14.66
N ASN A 359 -45.68 39.00 -14.96
CA ASN A 359 -45.69 40.23 -14.19
C ASN A 359 -46.18 40.02 -12.74
N LYS A 360 -47.19 39.16 -12.50
CA LYS A 360 -47.60 38.79 -11.14
C LYS A 360 -46.49 38.04 -10.39
N GLN A 361 -45.75 37.14 -11.05
CA GLN A 361 -44.61 36.46 -10.43
C GLN A 361 -43.48 37.44 -10.08
N LYS A 362 -43.24 38.48 -10.91
CA LYS A 362 -42.33 39.59 -10.57
C LYS A 362 -42.82 40.39 -9.37
N GLU A 363 -44.11 40.73 -9.31
CA GLU A 363 -44.73 41.41 -8.16
C GLU A 363 -44.51 40.61 -6.85
N ASP A 364 -44.80 39.30 -6.86
CA ASP A 364 -44.64 38.43 -5.68
C ASP A 364 -43.16 38.25 -5.29
N ALA A 365 -42.26 38.06 -6.27
CA ALA A 365 -40.81 37.92 -6.01
C ALA A 365 -40.19 39.20 -5.43
N LYS A 366 -40.60 40.39 -5.89
CA LYS A 366 -40.20 41.68 -5.31
C LYS A 366 -40.67 41.80 -3.85
N LYS A 367 -41.88 41.32 -3.53
CA LYS A 367 -42.40 41.33 -2.16
C LYS A 367 -41.60 40.40 -1.24
N GLU A 368 -41.19 39.22 -1.71
CA GLU A 368 -40.31 38.33 -0.92
C GLU A 368 -38.94 38.98 -0.65
N VAL A 369 -38.39 39.72 -1.62
CA VAL A 369 -37.15 40.51 -1.43
C VAL A 369 -37.33 41.60 -0.37
N ASP A 370 -38.46 42.32 -0.39
CA ASP A 370 -38.79 43.31 0.65
C ASP A 370 -38.94 42.67 2.05
N ASP A 371 -39.63 41.54 2.15
CA ASP A 371 -39.79 40.80 3.41
C ASP A 371 -38.43 40.28 3.94
N ALA A 372 -37.47 39.95 3.06
CA ALA A 372 -36.11 39.56 3.44
C ALA A 372 -35.28 40.75 3.91
N ALA A 373 -35.35 41.88 3.18
CA ALA A 373 -34.66 43.12 3.53
C ALA A 373 -35.11 43.65 4.90
N ALA A 374 -36.42 43.65 5.17
CA ALA A 374 -36.97 44.01 6.48
C ALA A 374 -36.40 43.13 7.61
N LYS A 375 -36.38 41.80 7.44
CA LYS A 375 -35.81 40.86 8.41
C LYS A 375 -34.31 41.07 8.63
N ALA A 376 -33.56 41.40 7.59
CA ALA A 376 -32.12 41.68 7.70
C ALA A 376 -31.86 42.97 8.49
N LYS A 377 -32.59 44.06 8.22
CA LYS A 377 -32.53 45.31 9.00
C LYS A 377 -32.89 45.08 10.47
N ASP A 378 -33.93 44.30 10.73
CA ASP A 378 -34.37 43.90 12.07
C ASP A 378 -33.28 43.16 12.88
N LYS A 379 -32.47 42.31 12.21
CA LYS A 379 -31.31 41.65 12.83
C LYS A 379 -30.21 42.68 13.15
N ILE A 380 -29.89 43.56 12.20
CA ILE A 380 -28.86 44.61 12.34
C ILE A 380 -29.20 45.56 13.49
N ASP A 381 -30.47 45.97 13.63
CA ASP A 381 -30.93 46.81 14.74
C ASP A 381 -30.71 46.16 16.12
N LYS A 382 -30.94 44.85 16.19
CA LYS A 382 -30.87 44.06 17.43
C LYS A 382 -29.44 43.61 17.79
N ASP A 383 -28.44 43.82 16.93
CA ASP A 383 -27.06 43.47 17.24
C ASP A 383 -26.45 44.46 18.26
N PRO A 384 -26.04 44.02 19.46
CA PRO A 384 -25.41 44.89 20.46
C PRO A 384 -23.94 45.21 20.15
N ASN A 385 -23.32 44.55 19.17
CA ASN A 385 -21.90 44.70 18.84
C ASN A 385 -21.63 45.74 17.73
N LEU A 386 -22.67 46.31 17.14
CA LEU A 386 -22.59 47.35 16.12
C LEU A 386 -22.89 48.72 16.73
N THR A 387 -22.03 49.70 16.44
CA THR A 387 -22.33 51.11 16.69
C THR A 387 -23.45 51.60 15.77
N ASP A 388 -24.15 52.67 16.15
CA ASP A 388 -25.26 53.24 15.36
C ASP A 388 -24.85 53.53 13.91
N LYS A 389 -23.63 54.04 13.70
CA LYS A 389 -23.07 54.26 12.37
C LYS A 389 -22.89 52.97 11.56
N GLN A 390 -22.39 51.89 12.19
CA GLN A 390 -22.26 50.59 11.52
C GLN A 390 -23.63 49.97 11.21
N LYS A 391 -24.64 50.21 12.05
CA LYS A 391 -26.02 49.80 11.77
C LYS A 391 -26.60 50.56 10.58
N GLU A 392 -26.39 51.87 10.51
CA GLU A 392 -26.80 52.71 9.38
C GLU A 392 -26.13 52.24 8.08
N ASP A 393 -24.80 52.09 8.08
CA ASP A 393 -24.03 51.65 6.91
C ASP A 393 -24.45 50.22 6.45
N ALA A 394 -24.72 49.30 7.37
CA ALA A 394 -25.18 47.94 7.05
C ALA A 394 -26.63 47.89 6.55
N LYS A 395 -27.55 48.69 7.11
CA LYS A 395 -28.93 48.82 6.59
C LYS A 395 -28.94 49.38 5.17
N LYS A 396 -28.05 50.33 4.86
CA LYS A 396 -27.90 50.84 3.50
C LYS A 396 -27.44 49.75 2.53
N GLN A 397 -26.51 48.88 2.94
CA GLN A 397 -26.08 47.74 2.11
C GLN A 397 -27.21 46.75 1.86
N VAL A 398 -28.09 46.52 2.85
CA VAL A 398 -29.34 45.73 2.66
C VAL A 398 -30.27 46.39 1.63
N ASP A 399 -30.45 47.71 1.68
CA ASP A 399 -31.27 48.43 0.69
C ASP A 399 -30.68 48.38 -0.72
N ASP A 400 -29.38 48.60 -0.87
CA ASP A 400 -28.68 48.55 -2.15
C ASP A 400 -28.79 47.12 -2.76
N ALA A 401 -28.66 46.07 -1.94
CA ALA A 401 -28.84 44.68 -2.36
C ALA A 401 -30.30 44.37 -2.75
N ALA A 402 -31.28 44.87 -2.00
CA ALA A 402 -32.70 44.71 -2.30
C ALA A 402 -33.09 45.41 -3.61
N ALA A 403 -32.61 46.64 -3.84
CA ALA A 403 -32.84 47.36 -5.10
C ALA A 403 -32.28 46.58 -6.30
N LYS A 404 -31.01 46.13 -6.21
CA LYS A 404 -30.36 45.33 -7.25
C LYS A 404 -31.09 44.02 -7.55
N ALA A 405 -31.67 43.37 -6.54
CA ALA A 405 -32.49 42.17 -6.73
C ALA A 405 -33.79 42.46 -7.50
N LYS A 406 -34.47 43.57 -7.20
CA LYS A 406 -35.70 43.98 -7.91
C LYS A 406 -35.43 44.33 -9.37
N ASP A 407 -34.32 45.00 -9.67
CA ASP A 407 -33.92 45.33 -11.03
C ASP A 407 -33.65 44.08 -11.89
N GLU A 408 -33.03 43.04 -11.32
CA GLU A 408 -32.83 41.76 -12.03
C GLU A 408 -34.14 40.98 -12.20
N ILE A 409 -35.06 41.03 -11.22
CA ILE A 409 -36.42 40.49 -11.35
C ILE A 409 -37.19 41.19 -12.48
N ASP A 410 -37.04 42.50 -12.65
CA ASP A 410 -37.68 43.24 -13.76
C ASP A 410 -37.13 42.86 -15.13
N LYS A 411 -35.82 42.62 -15.25
CA LYS A 411 -35.16 42.21 -16.50
C LYS A 411 -35.50 40.77 -16.93
N ALA A 412 -35.89 39.91 -15.99
CA ALA A 412 -36.21 38.51 -16.27
C ALA A 412 -37.34 38.36 -17.30
N LYS A 413 -37.18 37.41 -18.23
CA LYS A 413 -38.12 37.13 -19.34
C LYS A 413 -38.86 35.81 -19.17
N THR A 414 -38.46 34.99 -18.18
CA THR A 414 -39.05 33.68 -17.90
C THR A 414 -39.28 33.47 -16.39
N PRO A 415 -40.21 32.58 -16.00
CA PRO A 415 -40.42 32.21 -14.59
C PRO A 415 -39.16 31.74 -13.86
N ASP A 416 -38.27 31.01 -14.55
CA ASP A 416 -37.02 30.50 -13.97
C ASP A 416 -35.99 31.61 -13.74
N GLU A 417 -35.93 32.62 -14.61
CA GLU A 417 -35.08 33.79 -14.40
C GLU A 417 -35.57 34.66 -13.23
N VAL A 418 -36.90 34.82 -13.07
CA VAL A 418 -37.48 35.52 -11.91
C VAL A 418 -37.09 34.82 -10.61
N ASN A 419 -37.21 33.50 -10.55
CA ASN A 419 -36.84 32.72 -9.36
C ASN A 419 -35.32 32.80 -9.07
N LYS A 420 -34.46 32.66 -10.09
CA LYS A 420 -33.00 32.80 -9.93
C LYS A 420 -32.59 34.19 -9.43
N ALA A 421 -33.21 35.25 -9.95
CA ALA A 421 -32.95 36.62 -9.52
C ALA A 421 -33.37 36.84 -8.05
N LYS A 422 -34.54 36.32 -7.66
CA LYS A 422 -35.05 36.34 -6.29
C LYS A 422 -34.14 35.61 -5.30
N ASP A 423 -33.77 34.37 -5.61
CA ASP A 423 -32.97 33.52 -4.71
C ASP A 423 -31.55 34.08 -4.54
N LYS A 424 -30.96 34.63 -5.61
CA LYS A 424 -29.69 35.37 -5.53
C LYS A 424 -29.84 36.63 -4.67
N GLY A 425 -30.91 37.40 -4.88
CA GLY A 425 -31.18 38.63 -4.15
C GLY A 425 -31.34 38.43 -2.64
N THR A 426 -32.11 37.41 -2.23
CA THR A 426 -32.29 37.09 -0.80
C THR A 426 -31.00 36.56 -0.16
N SER A 427 -30.17 35.81 -0.89
CA SER A 427 -28.83 35.41 -0.44
C SER A 427 -27.90 36.62 -0.29
N ASP A 428 -27.90 37.56 -1.24
CA ASP A 428 -27.05 38.75 -1.16
C ASP A 428 -27.49 39.72 -0.05
N ILE A 429 -28.79 39.78 0.29
CA ILE A 429 -29.31 40.50 1.46
C ILE A 429 -28.80 39.89 2.78
N ASP A 430 -28.87 38.56 2.95
CA ASP A 430 -28.50 37.92 4.22
C ASP A 430 -26.98 38.06 4.52
N LYS A 431 -26.13 38.13 3.47
CA LYS A 431 -24.69 38.45 3.59
C LYS A 431 -24.40 39.84 4.17
N GLN A 432 -25.34 40.78 4.10
CA GLN A 432 -25.15 42.15 4.63
C GLN A 432 -25.43 42.23 6.15
N VAL A 433 -25.91 41.16 6.78
CA VAL A 433 -26.13 41.11 8.23
C VAL A 433 -24.81 40.75 8.93
N PRO A 434 -24.22 41.65 9.74
CA PRO A 434 -22.99 41.35 10.45
C PRO A 434 -23.17 40.18 11.42
N GLY A 435 -22.11 39.36 11.56
CA GLY A 435 -22.12 38.17 12.42
C GLY A 435 -22.61 36.87 11.76
N ASN A 436 -23.23 36.88 10.57
CA ASN A 436 -23.73 35.66 9.92
C ASN A 436 -22.76 35.01 8.90
N ASN A 437 -21.53 35.51 8.78
CA ASN A 437 -20.63 35.13 7.70
C ASN A 437 -19.76 33.89 8.00
N ASN A 438 -20.26 32.72 7.58
CA ASN A 438 -19.38 31.74 6.92
C ASN A 438 -19.61 31.79 5.41
N SER A 439 -18.57 32.21 4.68
CA SER A 439 -18.39 32.10 3.22
C SER A 439 -19.35 32.85 2.26
N GLY A 440 -18.79 33.85 1.57
CA GLY A 440 -18.79 33.78 0.09
C GLY A 440 -19.43 34.92 -0.71
N GLY A 441 -18.57 35.72 -1.37
CA GLY A 441 -18.84 36.20 -2.74
C GLY A 441 -19.39 37.61 -2.94
N ASN A 442 -18.46 38.58 -2.92
CA ASN A 442 -18.24 39.75 -3.82
C ASN A 442 -19.33 40.13 -4.87
N GLY A 443 -19.60 41.43 -5.10
CA GLY A 443 -20.56 41.83 -6.15
C GLY A 443 -20.83 43.29 -6.58
N ASN A 444 -20.02 44.31 -6.24
CA ASN A 444 -19.78 45.59 -6.98
C ASN A 444 -20.90 46.62 -7.36
N GLY A 445 -20.50 47.91 -7.39
CA GLY A 445 -21.10 49.05 -8.13
C GLY A 445 -21.75 50.15 -7.26
N GLY A 446 -21.05 51.16 -6.72
CA GLY A 446 -20.68 52.46 -7.34
C GLY A 446 -21.09 53.62 -6.38
N ASN A 447 -20.84 54.93 -6.53
CA ASN A 447 -20.02 55.80 -7.41
C ASN A 447 -19.87 57.18 -6.68
N THR A 448 -18.78 57.96 -6.78
CA THR A 448 -18.75 59.24 -7.55
C THR A 448 -17.39 60.00 -7.45
N ASN A 449 -17.06 60.68 -8.55
CA ASN A 449 -16.21 61.87 -8.76
C ASN A 449 -14.65 61.79 -8.64
N PRO A 450 -13.89 62.48 -9.53
CA PRO A 450 -12.44 62.34 -9.67
C PRO A 450 -11.65 63.43 -8.92
N GLY A 451 -10.41 63.12 -8.52
CA GLY A 451 -9.48 64.17 -8.07
C GLY A 451 -8.42 63.81 -7.03
N ASN A 452 -7.81 62.61 -7.06
CA ASN A 452 -6.47 62.38 -6.49
C ASN A 452 -5.91 61.01 -6.95
N THR A 453 -5.17 60.96 -8.05
CA THR A 453 -4.77 59.69 -8.68
C THR A 453 -3.58 58.97 -8.03
N ASN A 454 -2.96 59.54 -6.98
CA ASN A 454 -1.80 58.92 -6.32
C ASN A 454 -2.04 58.52 -4.85
N LEU A 455 -3.08 59.05 -4.19
CA LEU A 455 -3.46 58.62 -2.83
C LEU A 455 -4.44 57.44 -2.80
N THR A 456 -5.01 57.06 -3.94
CA THR A 456 -5.96 55.94 -4.06
C THR A 456 -5.27 54.60 -4.29
N PHE A 457 -4.20 54.54 -5.10
CA PHE A 457 -3.48 53.28 -5.36
C PHE A 457 -2.82 52.73 -4.09
N ASP A 458 -2.09 53.57 -3.35
CA ASP A 458 -1.44 53.17 -2.10
C ASP A 458 -2.46 52.71 -1.04
N LYS A 459 -3.60 53.39 -0.93
CA LYS A 459 -4.67 52.99 0.00
C LYS A 459 -5.32 51.67 -0.40
N ILE A 460 -5.59 51.47 -1.70
CA ILE A 460 -6.13 50.20 -2.23
C ILE A 460 -5.14 49.06 -1.98
N LEU A 461 -3.85 49.28 -2.25
CA LEU A 461 -2.81 48.28 -2.02
C LEU A 461 -2.63 47.97 -0.53
N GLU A 462 -2.71 48.98 0.35
CA GLU A 462 -2.60 48.80 1.79
C GLU A 462 -3.82 48.09 2.39
N ASP A 463 -5.03 48.38 1.92
CA ASP A 463 -6.24 47.65 2.32
C ASP A 463 -6.26 46.22 1.75
N GLN A 464 -5.69 46.00 0.56
CA GLN A 464 -5.42 44.66 0.02
C GLN A 464 -4.35 43.90 0.82
N LYS A 465 -3.26 44.56 1.27
CA LYS A 465 -2.24 43.95 2.14
C LYS A 465 -2.86 43.47 3.46
N LYS A 466 -3.68 44.29 4.11
CA LYS A 466 -4.44 43.88 5.31
C LYS A 466 -5.38 42.71 5.05
N ALA A 467 -6.06 42.68 3.89
CA ALA A 467 -6.89 41.56 3.50
C ALA A 467 -6.07 40.26 3.25
N ALA A 468 -4.88 40.38 2.66
CA ALA A 468 -3.96 39.27 2.46
C ALA A 468 -3.38 38.76 3.81
N ASP A 469 -2.95 39.65 4.70
CA ASP A 469 -2.50 39.29 6.05
C ASP A 469 -3.59 38.56 6.84
N LYS A 470 -4.84 39.04 6.76
CA LYS A 470 -5.99 38.34 7.37
C LYS A 470 -6.22 36.97 6.73
N ALA A 471 -6.11 36.84 5.41
CA ALA A 471 -6.25 35.56 4.73
C ALA A 471 -5.15 34.56 5.14
N ILE A 472 -3.92 35.03 5.39
CA ILE A 472 -2.85 34.22 6.00
C ILE A 472 -3.22 33.79 7.42
N ASP A 473 -3.74 34.68 8.27
CA ASP A 473 -4.14 34.31 9.64
C ASP A 473 -5.31 33.32 9.67
N ASP A 474 -6.32 33.51 8.80
CA ASP A 474 -7.43 32.57 8.64
C ASP A 474 -6.92 31.19 8.17
N ALA A 475 -5.97 31.16 7.23
CA ALA A 475 -5.35 29.93 6.73
C ALA A 475 -4.47 29.24 7.79
N VAL A 476 -3.68 29.99 8.56
CA VAL A 476 -2.88 29.49 9.68
C VAL A 476 -3.77 28.90 10.77
N SER A 477 -4.85 29.60 11.12
CA SER A 477 -5.83 29.13 12.09
C SER A 477 -6.43 27.79 11.63
N ALA A 478 -6.93 27.71 10.39
CA ALA A 478 -7.46 26.48 9.82
C ALA A 478 -6.42 25.34 9.68
N ALA A 479 -5.16 25.66 9.41
CA ALA A 479 -4.05 24.70 9.35
C ALA A 479 -3.73 24.11 10.72
N LYS A 480 -3.53 24.97 11.72
CA LYS A 480 -3.26 24.58 13.12
C LYS A 480 -4.42 23.82 13.73
N ASP A 481 -5.66 24.18 13.42
CA ASP A 481 -6.84 23.46 13.86
C ASP A 481 -6.85 22.02 13.33
N LYS A 482 -6.52 21.82 12.04
CA LYS A 482 -6.38 20.47 11.45
C LYS A 482 -5.25 19.68 12.10
N ILE A 483 -4.06 20.28 12.27
CA ILE A 483 -2.90 19.64 12.91
C ILE A 483 -3.21 19.22 14.36
N ASN A 484 -3.81 20.11 15.15
CA ASN A 484 -4.09 19.86 16.56
C ASN A 484 -5.20 18.83 16.76
N LYS A 485 -6.23 18.85 15.90
CA LYS A 485 -7.35 17.90 15.91
C LYS A 485 -7.03 16.55 15.27
N ASP A 486 -5.88 16.40 14.59
CA ASP A 486 -5.44 15.11 14.04
C ASP A 486 -5.06 14.13 15.17
N PRO A 487 -5.73 12.97 15.31
CA PRO A 487 -5.36 11.96 16.31
C PRO A 487 -4.13 11.12 15.92
N ASN A 488 -3.61 11.27 14.70
CA ASN A 488 -2.50 10.46 14.16
C ASN A 488 -1.12 11.11 14.33
N LEU A 489 -1.05 12.35 14.83
CA LEU A 489 0.19 13.07 15.09
C LEU A 489 0.52 13.05 16.59
N THR A 490 1.78 12.80 16.95
CA THR A 490 2.26 12.99 18.33
C THR A 490 2.31 14.47 18.68
N ASP A 491 2.32 14.82 19.97
CA ASP A 491 2.41 16.22 20.43
C ASP A 491 3.68 16.92 19.91
N GLU A 492 4.79 16.17 19.79
CA GLU A 492 6.05 16.64 19.19
C GLU A 492 5.91 16.91 17.69
N GLN A 493 5.19 16.05 16.95
CA GLN A 493 4.89 16.25 15.53
C GLN A 493 3.94 17.43 15.31
N LYS A 494 2.93 17.60 16.18
CA LYS A 494 2.04 18.77 16.18
C LYS A 494 2.81 20.05 16.43
N ALA A 495 3.69 20.07 17.43
CA ALA A 495 4.57 21.21 17.71
C ALA A 495 5.49 21.54 16.52
N ALA A 496 6.09 20.53 15.88
CA ALA A 496 6.94 20.72 14.71
C ALA A 496 6.16 21.25 13.48
N ALA A 497 4.99 20.68 13.18
CA ALA A 497 4.14 21.11 12.06
C ALA A 497 3.57 22.52 12.30
N ASN A 498 3.07 22.82 13.51
CA ASN A 498 2.61 24.16 13.88
C ASN A 498 3.74 25.20 13.74
N LYS A 499 4.97 24.86 14.15
CA LYS A 499 6.15 25.73 13.98
C LYS A 499 6.52 25.92 12.50
N ALA A 500 6.34 24.91 11.66
CA ALA A 500 6.54 25.04 10.21
C ALA A 500 5.49 25.96 9.57
N VAL A 501 4.22 25.84 9.97
CA VAL A 501 3.12 26.75 9.57
C VAL A 501 3.42 28.19 10.01
N ASP A 502 3.86 28.41 11.25
CA ASP A 502 4.24 29.74 11.75
C ASP A 502 5.42 30.35 10.97
N ASN A 503 6.44 29.54 10.65
CA ASN A 503 7.57 29.98 9.83
C ASN A 503 7.16 30.33 8.39
N ALA A 504 6.19 29.61 7.81
CA ALA A 504 5.64 29.90 6.49
C ALA A 504 4.82 31.20 6.51
N ALA A 505 3.98 31.39 7.53
CA ALA A 505 3.19 32.60 7.72
C ALA A 505 4.07 33.84 7.93
N ALA A 506 5.12 33.75 8.75
CA ALA A 506 6.06 34.85 8.95
C ALA A 506 6.75 35.30 7.64
N LYS A 507 7.15 34.34 6.79
CA LYS A 507 7.70 34.63 5.45
C LYS A 507 6.66 35.26 4.53
N ALA A 508 5.41 34.80 4.58
CA ALA A 508 4.32 35.34 3.78
C ALA A 508 4.03 36.81 4.14
N LYS A 509 3.91 37.12 5.44
CA LYS A 509 3.67 38.49 5.93
C LYS A 509 4.83 39.45 5.62
N ASP A 510 6.07 38.98 5.75
CA ASP A 510 7.25 39.74 5.31
C ASP A 510 7.20 40.07 3.81
N ALA A 511 6.82 39.11 2.96
CA ALA A 511 6.63 39.33 1.52
C ALA A 511 5.45 40.27 1.21
N ILE A 512 4.30 40.10 1.87
CA ILE A 512 3.11 40.97 1.75
C ILE A 512 3.47 42.42 2.05
N SER A 513 4.22 42.68 3.14
CA SER A 513 4.66 44.04 3.49
C SER A 513 5.47 44.71 2.38
N LYS A 514 6.28 43.93 1.66
CA LYS A 514 7.20 44.37 0.59
C LYS A 514 6.56 44.45 -0.79
N ALA A 515 5.36 43.90 -0.99
CA ALA A 515 4.65 43.96 -2.28
C ALA A 515 4.39 45.41 -2.71
N LYS A 516 4.59 45.70 -4.00
CA LYS A 516 4.42 47.05 -4.59
C LYS A 516 3.23 47.12 -5.53
N THR A 517 2.67 45.97 -5.92
CA THR A 517 1.53 45.87 -6.83
C THR A 517 0.50 44.84 -6.33
N PRO A 518 -0.79 44.98 -6.71
CA PRO A 518 -1.83 43.98 -6.44
C PRO A 518 -1.51 42.60 -7.04
N GLU A 519 -0.86 42.56 -8.21
CA GLU A 519 -0.46 41.34 -8.91
C GLU A 519 0.62 40.56 -8.15
N GLU A 520 1.67 41.23 -7.68
CA GLU A 520 2.67 40.64 -6.77
C GLU A 520 2.00 40.11 -5.50
N LEU A 521 1.11 40.90 -4.90
CA LEU A 521 0.42 40.53 -3.66
C LEU A 521 -0.43 39.25 -3.84
N LYS A 522 -1.16 39.14 -4.95
CA LYS A 522 -1.92 37.95 -5.30
C LYS A 522 -1.01 36.73 -5.47
N GLN A 523 0.10 36.87 -6.19
CA GLN A 523 1.05 35.77 -6.40
C GLN A 523 1.74 35.34 -5.09
N ILE A 524 2.05 36.28 -4.20
CA ILE A 524 2.54 36.01 -2.85
C ILE A 524 1.50 35.23 -2.05
N LEU A 525 0.23 35.63 -2.09
CA LEU A 525 -0.86 34.98 -1.37
C LEU A 525 -1.11 33.55 -1.86
N ASP A 526 -1.18 33.32 -3.18
CA ASP A 526 -1.36 31.99 -3.78
C ASP A 526 -0.21 31.04 -3.39
N ASN A 527 1.03 31.51 -3.47
CA ASN A 527 2.22 30.74 -3.07
C ASN A 527 2.26 30.47 -1.56
N ALA A 528 1.88 31.45 -0.73
CA ALA A 528 1.87 31.32 0.72
C ALA A 528 0.80 30.34 1.20
N ILE A 529 -0.40 30.38 0.61
CA ILE A 529 -1.48 29.41 0.89
C ILE A 529 -1.06 28.01 0.46
N ALA A 530 -0.37 27.85 -0.67
CA ALA A 530 0.18 26.55 -1.09
C ALA A 530 1.22 26.02 -0.09
N GLU A 531 2.19 26.85 0.34
CA GLU A 531 3.24 26.42 1.27
C GLU A 531 2.70 26.19 2.71
N ILE A 532 1.72 26.97 3.17
CA ILE A 532 1.02 26.70 4.44
C ILE A 532 0.26 25.36 4.37
N ASN A 533 -0.49 25.12 3.30
CA ASN A 533 -1.24 23.86 3.14
C ASN A 533 -0.33 22.63 2.98
N LYS A 534 0.85 22.77 2.37
CA LYS A 534 1.89 21.73 2.29
C LYS A 534 2.46 21.35 3.65
N ASN A 535 2.41 22.25 4.63
CA ASN A 535 2.79 21.97 6.03
C ASN A 535 1.64 21.40 6.88
N ILE A 536 0.42 21.26 6.34
CA ILE A 536 -0.65 20.45 6.92
C ILE A 536 -0.40 18.99 6.49
N PRO A 537 -0.22 18.04 7.41
CA PRO A 537 -0.14 16.62 7.07
C PRO A 537 -1.44 16.18 6.38
N SER A 538 -1.38 15.88 5.08
CA SER A 538 -2.59 15.60 4.31
C SER A 538 -3.13 14.20 4.59
N GLN A 539 -4.46 14.06 4.60
CA GLN A 539 -5.16 12.77 4.45
C GLN A 539 -4.94 12.23 3.02
N GLY A 540 -3.71 11.79 2.77
CA GLY A 540 -3.20 11.39 1.47
C GLY A 540 -1.84 10.71 1.65
N ASN A 541 -1.87 9.38 1.81
CA ASN A 541 -0.70 8.49 1.78
C ASN A 541 0.40 8.70 2.86
N ASN A 542 0.06 9.21 4.04
CA ASN A 542 0.75 8.81 5.28
C ASN A 542 -0.20 8.01 6.19
N LYS A 543 -0.74 6.92 5.63
CA LYS A 543 -1.03 5.75 6.47
C LYS A 543 0.31 5.34 7.09
N PRO A 544 0.47 5.27 8.43
CA PRO A 544 1.77 4.93 9.02
C PRO A 544 2.25 3.62 8.40
N ASP A 545 3.51 3.61 7.94
CA ASP A 545 4.04 2.59 7.03
C ASP A 545 3.52 1.21 7.40
N ALA A 546 2.77 0.59 6.49
CA ALA A 546 1.94 -0.56 6.82
C ALA A 546 2.80 -1.74 7.30
N ILE A 547 2.97 -1.87 8.62
CA ILE A 547 3.95 -2.83 9.14
C ILE A 547 3.36 -4.23 9.01
N GLU A 548 3.83 -4.98 8.02
CA GLU A 548 3.51 -6.39 7.82
C GLU A 548 3.91 -7.21 9.07
N LYS A 549 2.94 -7.67 9.85
CA LYS A 549 3.15 -8.56 10.99
C LYS A 549 2.66 -9.97 10.67
N ARG A 550 3.55 -10.96 10.79
CA ARG A 550 3.19 -12.37 10.66
C ARG A 550 2.55 -12.89 11.94
N LEU A 551 1.36 -13.46 11.83
CA LEU A 551 0.68 -14.14 12.93
C LEU A 551 1.37 -15.46 13.28
N ASN A 552 1.71 -15.66 14.56
CA ASN A 552 2.21 -16.92 15.10
C ASN A 552 1.06 -17.81 15.63
N HIS A 553 -0.05 -17.22 16.08
CA HIS A 553 -1.29 -17.92 16.47
C HIS A 553 -2.48 -17.54 15.56
N ASN A 554 -3.60 -18.28 15.59
CA ASN A 554 -4.81 -17.85 14.88
C ASN A 554 -5.40 -16.62 15.59
N ALA A 555 -5.59 -15.51 14.88
CA ALA A 555 -6.15 -14.30 15.49
C ALA A 555 -7.64 -14.16 15.22
N TYR A 556 -8.39 -13.71 16.23
CA TYR A 556 -9.70 -13.11 16.05
C TYR A 556 -9.53 -11.61 15.82
N PHE A 557 -10.49 -11.00 15.13
CA PHE A 557 -10.61 -9.54 15.04
C PHE A 557 -11.56 -9.03 16.13
N TYR A 558 -11.23 -7.85 16.65
CA TYR A 558 -11.96 -7.16 17.71
C TYR A 558 -12.39 -5.78 17.22
N ASN A 559 -13.40 -5.19 17.87
CA ASN A 559 -13.77 -3.79 17.68
C ASN A 559 -13.08 -2.89 18.71
N LYS A 560 -13.24 -1.56 18.60
CA LYS A 560 -12.65 -0.58 19.53
C LYS A 560 -13.06 -0.76 21.00
N GLN A 561 -14.17 -1.46 21.27
CA GLN A 561 -14.60 -1.81 22.63
C GLN A 561 -13.96 -3.10 23.17
N GLY A 562 -13.12 -3.78 22.38
CA GLY A 562 -12.45 -5.03 22.78
C GLY A 562 -13.39 -6.24 22.77
N LYS A 563 -14.62 -6.09 22.28
CA LYS A 563 -15.51 -7.21 21.95
C LYS A 563 -15.04 -7.84 20.64
N ARG A 564 -15.32 -9.13 20.43
CA ARG A 564 -15.04 -9.76 19.13
C ARG A 564 -15.93 -9.11 18.08
N ALA A 565 -15.30 -8.45 17.10
CA ALA A 565 -15.98 -8.06 15.87
C ALA A 565 -16.40 -9.33 15.11
N ASN A 566 -17.23 -9.18 14.08
CA ASN A 566 -17.69 -10.23 13.15
C ASN A 566 -16.72 -11.42 13.10
N LEU A 567 -17.22 -12.65 13.27
CA LEU A 567 -16.51 -13.92 13.56
C LEU A 567 -15.44 -14.37 12.51
N LEU A 568 -14.57 -13.47 12.09
CA LEU A 568 -13.41 -13.67 11.24
C LEU A 568 -12.27 -14.24 12.06
N VAL A 569 -11.60 -15.25 11.49
CA VAL A 569 -10.44 -15.88 12.11
C VAL A 569 -9.29 -15.88 11.12
N ALA A 570 -8.31 -15.00 11.34
CA ALA A 570 -7.05 -15.03 10.64
C ALA A 570 -6.25 -16.28 11.05
N LYS A 571 -5.69 -16.99 10.07
CA LYS A 571 -4.91 -18.21 10.31
C LYS A 571 -3.48 -17.88 10.75
N SER A 572 -2.93 -18.67 11.68
CA SER A 572 -1.48 -18.67 11.97
C SER A 572 -0.67 -18.80 10.66
N GLY A 573 0.36 -17.97 10.51
CA GLY A 573 1.16 -17.80 9.30
C GLY A 573 0.73 -16.65 8.39
N SER A 574 -0.52 -16.16 8.50
CA SER A 574 -1.00 -14.99 7.76
C SER A 574 -0.18 -13.76 8.07
N ILE A 575 -0.12 -12.81 7.12
CA ILE A 575 0.41 -11.48 7.38
C ILE A 575 -0.76 -10.50 7.48
N ILE A 576 -0.76 -9.67 8.52
CA ILE A 576 -1.66 -8.54 8.69
C ILE A 576 -0.86 -7.24 8.54
N SER A 577 -1.45 -6.24 7.91
CA SER A 577 -0.94 -4.88 7.93
C SER A 577 -1.36 -4.20 9.22
N THR A 578 -0.45 -3.47 9.88
CA THR A 578 -0.69 -2.88 11.20
C THR A 578 -0.23 -1.43 11.27
N TYR A 579 -0.97 -0.62 12.05
CA TYR A 579 -0.87 0.86 12.05
C TYR A 579 -0.53 1.45 13.42
N GLY A 580 -0.09 0.61 14.36
CA GLY A 580 0.16 0.97 15.74
C GLY A 580 -0.38 -0.08 16.71
N ILE A 581 -0.25 0.19 18.00
CA ILE A 581 -0.80 -0.62 19.09
C ILE A 581 -1.74 0.26 19.92
N GLU A 582 -2.96 -0.23 20.17
CA GLU A 582 -3.94 0.38 21.07
C GLU A 582 -4.19 -0.55 22.27
N LYS A 583 -4.36 0.02 23.46
CA LYS A 583 -4.61 -0.75 24.70
C LYS A 583 -6.09 -0.67 25.09
N ILE A 584 -6.83 -1.71 24.77
CA ILE A 584 -8.28 -1.79 25.01
C ILE A 584 -8.54 -2.71 26.22
N ASN A 585 -9.23 -2.20 27.23
CA ASN A 585 -9.56 -2.92 28.47
C ASN A 585 -8.35 -3.62 29.13
N GLY A 586 -7.19 -2.95 29.12
CA GLY A 586 -5.93 -3.47 29.69
C GLY A 586 -5.09 -4.35 28.75
N ARG A 587 -5.65 -4.82 27.62
CA ARG A 587 -4.96 -5.69 26.66
C ARG A 587 -4.51 -4.92 25.42
N GLU A 588 -3.34 -5.26 24.89
CA GLU A 588 -2.77 -4.64 23.70
C GLU A 588 -3.24 -5.30 22.40
N PHE A 589 -3.63 -4.47 21.43
CA PHE A 589 -4.07 -4.87 20.10
C PHE A 589 -3.33 -4.06 19.02
N TYR A 590 -2.91 -4.71 17.95
CA TYR A 590 -2.57 -4.00 16.72
C TYR A 590 -3.82 -3.43 16.08
N ILE A 591 -3.74 -2.16 15.68
CA ILE A 591 -4.71 -1.52 14.81
C ILE A 591 -4.50 -2.08 13.40
N THR A 592 -5.56 -2.61 12.77
CA THR A 592 -5.55 -3.02 11.36
C THR A 592 -6.39 -2.07 10.51
N ASP A 593 -6.41 -2.27 9.19
CA ASP A 593 -7.34 -1.54 8.32
C ASP A 593 -8.80 -1.70 8.80
N ASN A 594 -9.64 -0.72 8.48
CA ASN A 594 -11.09 -0.73 8.67
C ASN A 594 -11.57 -0.74 10.14
N GLY A 595 -10.80 -0.19 11.09
CA GLY A 595 -11.22 -0.04 12.49
C GLY A 595 -11.33 -1.37 13.25
N LEU A 596 -10.64 -2.40 12.77
CA LEU A 596 -10.52 -3.70 13.41
C LEU A 596 -9.19 -3.84 14.15
N TYR A 597 -9.19 -4.74 15.13
CA TYR A 597 -8.11 -4.89 16.10
C TYR A 597 -7.67 -6.34 16.22
N VAL A 598 -6.35 -6.59 16.25
CA VAL A 598 -5.78 -7.95 16.43
C VAL A 598 -4.85 -7.98 17.64
N ALA A 599 -5.17 -8.82 18.63
CA ALA A 599 -4.40 -8.86 19.86
C ALA A 599 -2.90 -9.16 19.63
N VAL A 600 -2.03 -8.34 20.23
CA VAL A 600 -0.57 -8.32 20.01
C VAL A 600 0.08 -9.68 20.29
N ASN A 601 -0.45 -10.41 21.29
CA ASN A 601 0.03 -11.73 21.69
C ASN A 601 -0.17 -12.86 20.65
N ASN A 602 -0.83 -12.58 19.52
CA ASN A 602 -0.85 -13.50 18.37
C ASN A 602 0.38 -13.33 17.46
N VAL A 603 1.13 -12.22 17.58
CA VAL A 603 2.36 -11.90 16.84
C VAL A 603 3.58 -11.98 17.75
N ILE A 604 3.56 -11.24 18.86
CA ILE A 604 4.62 -11.19 19.87
C ILE A 604 4.38 -12.28 20.93
N SER A 605 5.45 -12.85 21.49
CA SER A 605 5.34 -13.91 22.50
C SER A 605 5.21 -13.34 23.91
N ASN A 606 4.19 -13.77 24.65
CA ASN A 606 4.08 -13.55 26.09
C ASN A 606 5.02 -14.53 26.81
N LYS A 607 6.01 -14.02 27.57
CA LYS A 607 6.88 -14.86 28.40
C LYS A 607 6.07 -15.52 29.51
N ARG A 608 6.15 -16.85 29.63
CA ARG A 608 5.52 -17.62 30.72
C ARG A 608 6.53 -18.55 31.37
N ARG A 609 6.52 -18.63 32.70
CA ARG A 609 7.45 -19.47 33.47
C ARG A 609 6.96 -20.92 33.58
N LEU A 610 7.85 -21.89 33.36
CA LEU A 610 7.58 -23.31 33.55
C LEU A 610 7.62 -23.69 35.03
N LYS A 611 6.58 -24.37 35.53
CA LYS A 611 6.55 -24.91 36.91
C LYS A 611 7.12 -26.32 37.04
N ARG A 612 7.32 -27.02 35.90
CA ARG A 612 7.88 -28.38 35.79
C ARG A 612 8.70 -28.49 34.50
N ASN A 613 9.63 -29.45 34.45
CA ASN A 613 10.34 -29.78 33.22
C ASN A 613 9.35 -30.14 32.09
N ALA A 614 9.62 -29.72 30.87
CA ALA A 614 8.67 -29.82 29.75
C ALA A 614 9.32 -30.27 28.44
N PHE A 615 8.68 -31.23 27.77
CA PHE A 615 9.00 -31.60 26.39
C PHE A 615 8.31 -30.67 25.38
N VAL A 616 8.96 -30.46 24.23
CA VAL A 616 8.37 -29.82 23.06
C VAL A 616 7.65 -30.88 22.21
N TYR A 617 6.50 -30.52 21.66
CA TYR A 617 5.66 -31.35 20.81
C TYR A 617 5.43 -30.67 19.45
N ASN A 618 5.07 -31.45 18.43
CA ASN A 618 4.61 -30.96 17.13
C ASN A 618 3.07 -30.90 17.05
N ARG A 619 2.54 -30.39 15.92
CA ARG A 619 1.10 -30.23 15.66
C ARG A 619 0.28 -31.52 15.71
N TYR A 620 0.91 -32.70 15.71
CA TYR A 620 0.28 -34.01 15.80
C TYR A 620 0.31 -34.61 17.22
N GLY A 621 0.91 -33.88 18.17
CA GLY A 621 1.11 -34.30 19.56
C GLY A 621 2.26 -35.30 19.74
N LYS A 622 3.16 -35.46 18.76
CA LYS A 622 4.41 -36.22 18.92
C LYS A 622 5.49 -35.32 19.51
N ARG A 623 6.39 -35.86 20.34
CA ARG A 623 7.56 -35.11 20.88
C ARG A 623 8.52 -34.73 19.75
N VAL A 624 9.26 -33.63 19.93
CA VAL A 624 10.26 -33.12 18.98
C VAL A 624 11.60 -33.00 19.70
N GLY A 625 12.57 -33.81 19.29
CA GLY A 625 13.91 -33.88 19.91
C GLY A 625 13.91 -34.53 21.30
N ILE A 626 15.12 -34.63 21.88
CA ILE A 626 15.36 -35.11 23.25
C ILE A 626 15.47 -33.96 24.27
N THR A 627 15.65 -32.73 23.81
CA THR A 627 15.90 -31.54 24.64
C THR A 627 14.71 -31.25 25.58
N LEU A 628 15.01 -31.16 26.87
CA LEU A 628 14.03 -30.94 27.93
C LEU A 628 14.12 -29.49 28.44
N LEU A 629 13.04 -28.73 28.27
CA LEU A 629 12.92 -27.39 28.86
C LEU A 629 12.88 -27.53 30.39
N LYS A 630 13.72 -26.78 31.11
CA LYS A 630 13.91 -26.93 32.55
C LYS A 630 12.83 -26.20 33.34
N LYS A 631 12.50 -26.72 34.53
CA LYS A 631 11.69 -26.00 35.53
C LYS A 631 12.28 -24.61 35.78
N ASN A 632 11.42 -23.63 36.04
CA ASN A 632 11.72 -22.21 36.24
C ASN A 632 12.22 -21.42 35.02
N SER A 633 12.49 -22.06 33.87
CA SER A 633 12.81 -21.30 32.64
C SER A 633 11.58 -20.55 32.12
N GLU A 634 11.78 -19.38 31.55
CA GLU A 634 10.76 -18.65 30.82
C GLU A 634 10.71 -19.10 29.36
N VAL A 635 9.51 -19.24 28.82
CA VAL A 635 9.27 -19.65 27.44
C VAL A 635 8.27 -18.66 26.82
N GLY A 636 8.59 -18.13 25.66
CA GLY A 636 7.67 -17.32 24.88
C GLY A 636 6.47 -18.15 24.42
N THR A 637 5.26 -17.63 24.61
CA THR A 637 4.00 -18.29 24.22
C THR A 637 3.13 -17.34 23.39
N TYR A 638 2.48 -17.88 22.37
CA TYR A 638 1.59 -17.12 21.48
C TYR A 638 0.13 -17.51 21.68
N GLY A 639 -0.74 -16.51 21.82
CA GLY A 639 -2.18 -16.67 21.97
C GLY A 639 -2.62 -17.49 23.19
N ASP A 640 -3.83 -18.02 23.07
CA ASP A 640 -4.45 -18.92 24.05
C ASP A 640 -4.05 -20.40 23.79
N PRO A 641 -4.20 -21.30 24.77
CA PRO A 641 -3.90 -22.72 24.56
C PRO A 641 -4.75 -23.37 23.46
N VAL A 642 -4.08 -23.99 22.48
CA VAL A 642 -4.72 -24.83 21.45
C VAL A 642 -4.91 -26.26 21.94
N LYS A 643 -6.02 -26.90 21.58
CA LYS A 643 -6.25 -28.33 21.88
C LYS A 643 -5.70 -29.21 20.76
N ILE A 644 -4.74 -30.09 21.09
CA ILE A 644 -4.23 -31.15 20.22
C ILE A 644 -4.66 -32.48 20.85
N LYS A 645 -5.53 -33.24 20.17
CA LYS A 645 -6.14 -34.48 20.69
C LYS A 645 -6.76 -34.29 22.10
N GLY A 646 -7.49 -33.20 22.29
CA GLY A 646 -8.15 -32.84 23.56
C GLY A 646 -7.25 -32.19 24.61
N ILE A 647 -5.94 -32.41 24.58
CA ILE A 647 -4.97 -31.84 25.53
C ILE A 647 -4.61 -30.41 25.12
N ALA A 648 -4.54 -29.49 26.08
CA ALA A 648 -4.20 -28.08 25.84
C ALA A 648 -2.68 -27.83 25.79
N TYR A 649 -2.22 -27.06 24.79
CA TYR A 649 -0.83 -26.66 24.57
C TYR A 649 -0.74 -25.18 24.24
N TYR A 650 0.25 -24.48 24.78
CA TYR A 650 0.68 -23.19 24.22
C TYR A 650 1.53 -23.41 22.97
N ILE A 651 1.38 -22.52 21.98
CA ILE A 651 2.31 -22.42 20.85
C ILE A 651 3.56 -21.68 21.34
N ILE A 652 4.74 -22.25 21.11
CA ILE A 652 6.04 -21.64 21.47
C ILE A 652 6.91 -21.34 20.23
N GLY A 653 6.37 -21.58 19.04
CA GLY A 653 7.02 -21.37 17.75
C GLY A 653 6.35 -22.19 16.65
N GLN A 654 6.82 -22.04 15.41
CA GLN A 654 6.24 -22.76 14.26
C GLN A 654 6.36 -24.27 14.45
N ASN A 655 5.21 -24.96 14.44
CA ASN A 655 5.11 -26.40 14.71
C ASN A 655 5.74 -26.86 16.06
N ARG A 656 5.87 -25.96 17.04
CA ARG A 656 6.43 -26.24 18.38
C ARG A 656 5.43 -25.86 19.47
N TYR A 657 5.12 -26.82 20.33
CA TYR A 657 4.05 -26.73 21.31
C TYR A 657 4.52 -27.26 22.68
N VAL A 658 4.07 -26.64 23.77
CA VAL A 658 4.33 -27.12 25.15
C VAL A 658 3.00 -27.22 25.89
N LYS A 659 2.80 -28.32 26.64
CA LYS A 659 1.55 -28.57 27.38
C LYS A 659 1.25 -27.39 28.32
N ALA A 660 0.04 -26.83 28.23
CA ALA A 660 -0.36 -25.67 29.02
C ALA A 660 -0.27 -25.94 30.53
N ALA A 661 -0.55 -27.19 30.93
CA ALA A 661 -0.43 -27.66 32.32
C ALA A 661 1.00 -27.58 32.91
N ASN A 662 2.05 -27.42 32.10
CA ASN A 662 3.44 -27.31 32.56
C ASN A 662 3.84 -25.88 32.96
N PHE A 663 3.01 -24.88 32.66
CA PHE A 663 3.22 -23.49 33.04
C PHE A 663 2.57 -23.18 34.38
N ALA A 664 3.01 -22.09 35.03
CA ALA A 664 2.22 -21.45 36.08
C ALA A 664 0.84 -21.05 35.54
N PHE A 665 -0.19 -21.11 36.39
CA PHE A 665 -1.53 -20.68 35.99
C PHE A 665 -1.50 -19.16 35.77
N VAL A 666 -2.08 -18.70 34.67
CA VAL A 666 -2.35 -17.29 34.41
C VAL A 666 -3.85 -17.21 34.13
N THR A 667 -4.49 -16.17 34.64
CA THR A 667 -5.90 -15.85 34.42
C THR A 667 -6.23 -15.92 32.92
N VAL A 668 -7.31 -16.63 32.59
CA VAL A 668 -7.89 -16.61 31.25
C VAL A 668 -8.75 -15.36 31.18
N GLU A 669 -8.27 -14.33 30.48
CA GLU A 669 -8.97 -13.04 30.42
C GLU A 669 -10.29 -13.15 29.66
N ALA A 670 -11.37 -12.72 30.32
CA ALA A 670 -12.72 -12.76 29.80
C ALA A 670 -12.99 -11.54 28.92
N ASN A 671 -13.02 -11.74 27.60
CA ASN A 671 -13.80 -10.93 26.63
C ASN A 671 -14.09 -11.80 25.39
N ASN A 672 -14.82 -12.90 25.63
CA ASN A 672 -15.30 -13.82 24.60
C ASN A 672 -16.74 -13.53 24.14
N THR A 673 -17.36 -12.49 24.70
CA THR A 673 -18.66 -11.99 24.25
C THR A 673 -18.52 -11.38 22.85
N LEU A 674 -19.52 -11.68 22.00
CA LEU A 674 -19.66 -11.06 20.69
C LEU A 674 -19.99 -9.58 20.85
N ALA A 675 -19.62 -8.76 19.87
CA ALA A 675 -20.21 -7.43 19.74
C ALA A 675 -21.71 -7.55 19.49
N ASP A 676 -22.49 -6.64 20.08
CA ASP A 676 -23.93 -6.56 19.84
C ASP A 676 -24.15 -6.04 18.41
N GLY A 677 -25.16 -6.56 17.69
CA GLY A 677 -25.46 -6.16 16.31
C GLY A 677 -24.63 -6.85 15.20
N VAL A 678 -23.86 -7.90 15.50
CA VAL A 678 -23.09 -8.67 14.49
C VAL A 678 -24.01 -9.41 13.50
N THR A 679 -24.13 -8.88 12.27
CA THR A 679 -24.94 -9.43 11.17
C THR A 679 -24.09 -10.14 10.11
N ALA A 680 -23.73 -11.41 10.38
CA ALA A 680 -23.08 -12.27 9.39
C ALA A 680 -24.11 -13.18 8.69
N ASN A 681 -24.17 -13.15 7.36
CA ASN A 681 -25.10 -13.94 6.54
C ASN A 681 -24.43 -15.15 5.84
N ALA A 682 -23.11 -15.29 5.89
CA ALA A 682 -22.38 -16.41 5.29
C ALA A 682 -21.20 -16.93 6.14
N GLU A 683 -20.76 -18.16 5.85
CA GLU A 683 -19.58 -18.79 6.43
C GLU A 683 -18.57 -19.18 5.35
N VAL A 684 -17.29 -18.91 5.62
CA VAL A 684 -16.15 -19.34 4.80
C VAL A 684 -15.92 -20.83 5.03
N HIS A 685 -16.14 -21.69 4.05
CA HIS A 685 -16.04 -23.15 4.19
C HIS A 685 -14.69 -23.74 3.74
N HIS A 686 -13.87 -22.99 3.02
CA HIS A 686 -12.46 -23.30 2.72
C HIS A 686 -11.58 -22.09 3.03
N ASN A 687 -10.30 -22.29 3.39
CA ASN A 687 -9.41 -21.16 3.71
C ASN A 687 -9.32 -20.18 2.52
N ALA A 688 -9.52 -18.89 2.77
CA ALA A 688 -9.68 -17.88 1.74
C ALA A 688 -8.69 -16.71 1.92
N TYR A 689 -8.22 -16.13 0.82
CA TYR A 689 -7.53 -14.85 0.78
C TYR A 689 -8.52 -13.74 0.49
N ILE A 690 -8.21 -12.51 0.92
CA ILE A 690 -8.95 -11.30 0.54
C ILE A 690 -8.33 -10.69 -0.72
N TYR A 691 -9.20 -10.28 -1.64
CA TYR A 691 -8.85 -9.72 -2.94
C TYR A 691 -9.40 -8.30 -3.10
N ASP A 692 -8.76 -7.49 -3.94
CA ASP A 692 -9.24 -6.18 -4.38
C ASP A 692 -10.27 -6.32 -5.52
N GLU A 693 -10.80 -5.19 -5.98
CA GLU A 693 -11.76 -5.13 -7.09
C GLU A 693 -11.22 -5.61 -8.44
N ASN A 694 -9.90 -5.66 -8.59
CA ASN A 694 -9.17 -6.13 -9.77
C ASN A 694 -8.74 -7.60 -9.65
N GLY A 695 -9.08 -8.28 -8.55
CA GLY A 695 -8.76 -9.69 -8.31
C GLY A 695 -7.33 -9.94 -7.82
N ASN A 696 -6.56 -8.89 -7.50
CA ASN A 696 -5.27 -9.00 -6.82
C ASN A 696 -5.48 -9.28 -5.34
N ARG A 697 -4.50 -9.89 -4.65
CA ARG A 697 -4.60 -10.11 -3.20
C ARG A 697 -4.20 -8.83 -2.46
N LEU A 698 -5.14 -8.24 -1.71
CA LEU A 698 -4.91 -7.03 -0.91
C LEU A 698 -3.78 -7.19 0.12
N ASN A 699 -3.61 -8.41 0.64
CA ASN A 699 -2.54 -8.78 1.57
C ASN A 699 -2.38 -10.32 1.60
N LYS A 700 -1.41 -10.80 2.39
CA LYS A 700 -1.22 -12.25 2.62
C LYS A 700 -2.06 -12.75 3.81
N LEU A 701 -3.23 -12.14 4.06
CA LEU A 701 -4.18 -12.59 5.08
C LEU A 701 -4.92 -13.84 4.60
N VAL A 702 -4.96 -14.88 5.44
CA VAL A 702 -5.75 -16.08 5.19
C VAL A 702 -6.86 -16.17 6.24
N LEU A 703 -8.10 -15.93 5.80
CA LEU A 703 -9.28 -16.28 6.57
C LEU A 703 -9.42 -17.80 6.66
N LYS A 704 -9.64 -18.29 7.87
CA LYS A 704 -9.75 -19.71 8.16
C LYS A 704 -11.17 -20.21 7.85
N ALA A 705 -11.28 -21.44 7.35
CA ALA A 705 -12.58 -22.12 7.26
C ALA A 705 -13.29 -22.14 8.64
N GLY A 706 -14.56 -21.74 8.65
CA GLY A 706 -15.36 -21.43 9.84
C GLY A 706 -15.46 -19.93 10.18
N SER A 707 -14.76 -19.05 9.47
CA SER A 707 -14.94 -17.59 9.61
C SER A 707 -16.32 -17.19 9.12
N ARG A 708 -17.08 -16.40 9.88
CA ARG A 708 -18.34 -15.82 9.39
C ARG A 708 -18.15 -14.41 8.91
N ILE A 709 -18.88 -14.06 7.86
CA ILE A 709 -18.74 -12.81 7.09
C ILE A 709 -20.12 -12.29 6.73
N THR A 710 -20.20 -10.99 6.47
CA THR A 710 -21.28 -10.41 5.69
C THR A 710 -20.88 -10.50 4.22
N THR A 711 -21.80 -10.92 3.36
CA THR A 711 -21.60 -10.99 1.90
C THR A 711 -22.58 -10.09 1.19
N GLY A 712 -22.06 -9.31 0.24
CA GLY A 712 -22.82 -8.52 -0.72
C GLY A 712 -22.84 -9.17 -2.11
N GLU A 713 -22.80 -8.34 -3.15
CA GLU A 713 -22.89 -8.79 -4.54
C GLU A 713 -21.73 -9.70 -4.96
N SER A 714 -22.00 -10.57 -5.95
CA SER A 714 -20.98 -11.41 -6.58
C SER A 714 -20.57 -10.85 -7.94
N ARG A 715 -19.27 -10.78 -8.19
CA ARG A 715 -18.66 -10.31 -9.45
C ARG A 715 -17.77 -11.39 -10.07
N THR A 716 -17.54 -11.30 -11.36
CA THR A 716 -16.55 -12.14 -12.06
C THR A 716 -15.37 -11.28 -12.46
N ILE A 717 -14.17 -11.63 -11.99
CA ILE A 717 -12.93 -10.92 -12.29
C ILE A 717 -11.99 -11.94 -12.94
N SER A 718 -11.48 -11.64 -14.14
CA SER A 718 -10.58 -12.53 -14.91
C SER A 718 -11.07 -13.99 -15.01
N GLY A 719 -12.39 -14.17 -15.18
CA GLY A 719 -13.05 -15.48 -15.28
C GLY A 719 -13.31 -16.20 -13.94
N GLN A 720 -12.77 -15.72 -12.82
CA GLN A 720 -13.03 -16.27 -11.49
C GLN A 720 -14.16 -15.50 -10.79
N LYS A 721 -15.07 -16.20 -10.10
CA LYS A 721 -16.15 -15.59 -9.33
C LYS A 721 -15.68 -15.21 -7.92
N TYR A 722 -16.07 -14.01 -7.49
CA TYR A 722 -15.81 -13.46 -6.17
C TYR A 722 -17.10 -12.90 -5.56
N VAL A 723 -17.19 -12.89 -4.23
CA VAL A 723 -18.26 -12.28 -3.45
C VAL A 723 -17.70 -11.13 -2.61
N ALA A 724 -18.37 -9.98 -2.63
CA ALA A 724 -18.01 -8.82 -1.82
C ALA A 724 -18.19 -9.13 -0.33
N ILE A 725 -17.25 -8.71 0.50
CA ILE A 725 -17.32 -8.84 1.98
C ILE A 725 -17.22 -7.50 2.72
N ALA A 726 -16.68 -6.48 2.05
CA ALA A 726 -16.68 -5.08 2.43
C ALA A 726 -16.46 -4.24 1.16
N GLU A 727 -16.54 -2.92 1.27
CA GLU A 727 -16.16 -2.01 0.18
C GLU A 727 -14.72 -2.29 -0.29
N GLY A 728 -14.55 -2.47 -1.60
CA GLY A 728 -13.26 -2.84 -2.22
C GLY A 728 -12.68 -4.21 -1.84
N GLN A 729 -13.39 -5.05 -1.07
CA GLN A 729 -12.86 -6.34 -0.57
C GLN A 729 -13.71 -7.55 -0.96
N TYR A 730 -13.05 -8.57 -1.52
CA TYR A 730 -13.73 -9.74 -2.09
C TYR A 730 -13.08 -11.06 -1.66
N LEU A 731 -13.89 -12.13 -1.58
CA LEU A 731 -13.41 -13.51 -1.46
C LEU A 731 -13.80 -14.30 -2.70
N ALA A 732 -12.96 -15.23 -3.15
CA ALA A 732 -13.35 -16.18 -4.19
C ALA A 732 -14.60 -16.97 -3.78
N SER A 733 -15.67 -16.91 -4.59
CA SER A 733 -17.01 -17.41 -4.23
C SER A 733 -17.00 -18.90 -3.89
N ASP A 734 -16.16 -19.71 -4.55
CA ASP A 734 -16.01 -21.14 -4.25
C ASP A 734 -15.56 -21.44 -2.81
N ASN A 735 -14.97 -20.49 -2.08
CA ASN A 735 -14.65 -20.68 -0.66
C ASN A 735 -15.85 -20.41 0.27
N VAL A 736 -16.93 -19.80 -0.23
CA VAL A 736 -18.11 -19.35 0.54
C VAL A 736 -19.37 -20.05 0.04
N THR A 737 -19.80 -19.79 -1.20
CA THR A 737 -20.98 -20.42 -1.82
C THR A 737 -20.66 -21.83 -2.33
N GLY A 738 -19.43 -22.06 -2.81
CA GLY A 738 -18.95 -23.35 -3.32
C GLY A 738 -19.42 -23.73 -4.73
N THR A 739 -18.89 -24.86 -5.21
CA THR A 739 -19.23 -25.48 -6.50
C THR A 739 -19.99 -26.80 -6.30
N GLY A 740 -21.11 -27.00 -6.97
CA GLY A 740 -21.84 -28.27 -6.95
C GLY A 740 -21.19 -29.33 -7.84
N ARG A 741 -20.79 -30.48 -7.28
CA ARG A 741 -20.15 -31.59 -8.02
C ARG A 741 -20.89 -32.91 -7.80
N LYS A 742 -21.04 -33.74 -8.85
CA LYS A 742 -21.72 -35.05 -8.77
C LYS A 742 -20.72 -36.16 -8.41
N LEU A 743 -21.11 -37.05 -7.49
CA LEU A 743 -20.31 -38.24 -7.15
C LEU A 743 -20.38 -39.32 -8.24
N LYS A 744 -19.25 -39.93 -8.61
CA LYS A 744 -19.21 -41.13 -9.48
C LYS A 744 -19.33 -42.46 -8.72
N HIS A 745 -18.99 -42.48 -7.42
CA HIS A 745 -19.07 -43.67 -6.56
C HIS A 745 -19.68 -43.36 -5.18
N LYS A 746 -20.14 -44.41 -4.49
CA LYS A 746 -20.54 -44.34 -3.07
C LYS A 746 -19.36 -43.84 -2.23
N SER A 747 -19.59 -42.84 -1.39
CA SER A 747 -18.52 -42.05 -0.77
C SER A 747 -18.70 -41.86 0.74
N TYR A 748 -17.64 -41.49 1.45
CA TYR A 748 -17.66 -41.24 2.89
C TYR A 748 -17.13 -39.85 3.22
N VAL A 749 -17.54 -39.32 4.37
CA VAL A 749 -17.06 -38.04 4.90
C VAL A 749 -15.96 -38.29 5.93
N TYR A 750 -14.88 -37.53 5.80
CA TYR A 750 -13.67 -37.60 6.61
C TYR A 750 -13.45 -36.28 7.36
N ASN A 751 -12.70 -36.32 8.46
CA ASN A 751 -12.20 -35.11 9.14
C ASN A 751 -10.84 -34.65 8.57
N GLN A 752 -10.37 -33.50 9.06
CA GLN A 752 -9.05 -32.92 8.76
C GLN A 752 -7.83 -33.82 9.07
N TYR A 753 -8.03 -34.98 9.72
CA TYR A 753 -6.99 -35.96 10.04
C TYR A 753 -7.08 -37.24 9.21
N GLY A 754 -7.95 -37.28 8.18
CA GLY A 754 -8.15 -38.46 7.32
C GLY A 754 -9.02 -39.56 7.95
N GLN A 755 -9.61 -39.31 9.12
CA GLN A 755 -10.46 -40.29 9.81
C GLN A 755 -11.91 -40.14 9.34
N ARG A 756 -12.56 -41.26 9.01
CA ARG A 756 -13.99 -41.28 8.63
C ARG A 756 -14.86 -40.91 9.83
N ILE A 757 -15.66 -39.85 9.69
CA ILE A 757 -16.55 -39.35 10.76
C ILE A 757 -18.01 -39.82 10.67
N SER A 758 -18.40 -40.45 9.56
CA SER A 758 -19.73 -41.02 9.39
C SER A 758 -19.68 -42.45 8.87
N ARG A 759 -20.45 -43.35 9.49
CA ARG A 759 -20.71 -44.70 8.95
C ARG A 759 -21.68 -44.66 7.76
N LYS A 760 -22.57 -43.65 7.70
CA LYS A 760 -23.52 -43.44 6.60
C LYS A 760 -22.79 -42.89 5.37
N ALA A 761 -22.89 -43.60 4.25
CA ALA A 761 -22.27 -43.21 2.99
C ALA A 761 -23.15 -42.24 2.18
N LEU A 762 -22.50 -41.38 1.41
CA LEU A 762 -23.11 -40.57 0.35
C LEU A 762 -23.41 -41.46 -0.87
N LYS A 763 -24.56 -41.27 -1.51
CA LYS A 763 -25.01 -42.08 -2.66
C LYS A 763 -24.25 -41.69 -3.94
N LYS A 764 -24.10 -42.66 -4.86
CA LYS A 764 -23.62 -42.40 -6.24
C LYS A 764 -24.57 -41.41 -6.94
N ASN A 765 -24.03 -40.58 -7.84
CA ASN A 765 -24.72 -39.52 -8.58
C ASN A 765 -25.30 -38.36 -7.75
N SER A 766 -25.26 -38.39 -6.42
CA SER A 766 -25.63 -37.22 -5.60
C SER A 766 -24.74 -36.02 -5.95
N ALA A 767 -25.36 -34.86 -6.15
CA ALA A 767 -24.67 -33.58 -6.16
C ALA A 767 -24.30 -33.19 -4.71
N ILE A 768 -23.05 -32.80 -4.49
CA ILE A 768 -22.53 -32.37 -3.20
C ILE A 768 -21.82 -31.03 -3.43
N GLN A 769 -22.08 -30.06 -2.56
CA GLN A 769 -21.37 -28.79 -2.59
C GLN A 769 -19.92 -28.99 -2.13
N THR A 770 -18.99 -28.51 -2.94
CA THR A 770 -17.54 -28.55 -2.68
C THR A 770 -17.01 -27.14 -2.55
N TYR A 771 -16.03 -26.93 -1.67
CA TYR A 771 -15.53 -25.60 -1.34
C TYR A 771 -14.03 -25.51 -1.58
N GLY A 772 -13.63 -24.51 -2.35
CA GLY A 772 -12.24 -24.26 -2.74
C GLY A 772 -11.57 -25.41 -3.50
N ASN A 773 -10.24 -25.36 -3.54
CA ASN A 773 -9.41 -26.39 -4.16
C ASN A 773 -9.32 -27.66 -3.31
N ALA A 774 -8.90 -28.77 -3.94
CA ALA A 774 -8.64 -30.00 -3.22
C ALA A 774 -7.46 -29.84 -2.24
N VAL A 775 -7.56 -30.45 -1.06
CA VAL A 775 -6.52 -30.46 -0.03
C VAL A 775 -5.93 -31.87 0.12
N ASN A 776 -4.63 -31.96 0.31
CA ASN A 776 -3.97 -33.23 0.62
C ASN A 776 -4.14 -33.56 2.11
N ILE A 777 -4.70 -34.73 2.41
CA ILE A 777 -4.83 -35.28 3.76
C ILE A 777 -4.27 -36.70 3.72
N GLN A 778 -3.14 -36.93 4.40
CA GLN A 778 -2.45 -38.23 4.44
C GLN A 778 -2.14 -38.81 3.04
N GLY A 779 -1.66 -37.98 2.11
CA GLY A 779 -1.26 -38.42 0.76
C GLY A 779 -2.41 -38.57 -0.24
N SER A 780 -3.67 -38.43 0.18
CA SER A 780 -4.84 -38.43 -0.72
C SER A 780 -5.44 -37.03 -0.85
N GLU A 781 -5.98 -36.69 -2.01
CA GLU A 781 -6.70 -35.43 -2.23
C GLU A 781 -8.18 -35.50 -1.84
N TYR A 782 -8.69 -34.44 -1.22
CA TYR A 782 -10.10 -34.30 -0.80
C TYR A 782 -10.62 -32.90 -1.10
N TYR A 783 -11.88 -32.79 -1.54
CA TYR A 783 -12.59 -31.51 -1.48
C TYR A 783 -13.18 -31.31 -0.09
N ALA A 784 -13.20 -30.06 0.38
CA ALA A 784 -14.00 -29.67 1.53
C ALA A 784 -15.49 -29.69 1.15
N VAL A 785 -16.35 -30.20 2.03
CA VAL A 785 -17.82 -30.26 1.86
C VAL A 785 -18.54 -29.63 3.07
N GLY A 786 -17.87 -28.67 3.71
CA GLY A 786 -18.29 -27.99 4.93
C GLY A 786 -17.20 -27.99 6.01
N GLN A 787 -17.43 -27.27 7.10
CA GLN A 787 -16.43 -27.05 8.15
C GLN A 787 -15.89 -28.37 8.73
N ASN A 788 -14.58 -28.61 8.57
CA ASN A 788 -13.88 -29.84 8.96
C ASN A 788 -14.42 -31.16 8.35
N LYS A 789 -15.18 -31.09 7.24
CA LYS A 789 -15.78 -32.23 6.54
C LYS A 789 -15.22 -32.34 5.12
N PHE A 790 -14.73 -33.52 4.76
CA PHE A 790 -13.98 -33.74 3.51
C PHE A 790 -14.46 -35.01 2.78
N VAL A 791 -14.43 -35.00 1.45
CA VAL A 791 -14.72 -36.16 0.58
C VAL A 791 -13.61 -36.29 -0.47
N LYS A 792 -13.14 -37.52 -0.73
CA LYS A 792 -12.03 -37.77 -1.66
C LYS A 792 -12.30 -37.17 -3.05
N ARG A 793 -11.35 -36.41 -3.57
CA ARG A 793 -11.41 -35.78 -4.91
C ARG A 793 -11.71 -36.83 -5.99
N SER A 794 -11.04 -37.97 -5.90
CA SER A 794 -11.17 -39.12 -6.81
C SER A 794 -12.55 -39.78 -6.83
N ASN A 795 -13.50 -39.36 -5.99
CA ASN A 795 -14.87 -39.88 -5.99
C ASN A 795 -15.88 -38.99 -6.74
N PHE A 796 -15.46 -37.82 -7.22
CA PHE A 796 -16.28 -36.90 -8.02
C PHE A 796 -16.14 -37.19 -9.52
N LYS A 797 -17.14 -36.72 -10.28
CA LYS A 797 -17.09 -36.57 -11.74
C LYS A 797 -16.39 -35.25 -12.09
#